data_AF-A0AB40CT38-F1
#
_entry.id   AF-A0AB40CT38-F1
#
_cell.length_a   1.000
_cell.length_b   1.000
_cell.length_c   1.000
_cell.angle_alpha   90.00
_cell.angle_beta   90.00
_cell.angle_gamma   90.00
#
_symmetry.space_group_name_H-M   'P 1'
#
loop_
_entity.id
_entity.type
_entity.pdbx_description
1 polymer ?
#
loop_
_entity_poly.entity_id
_entity_poly.type
_entity_poly.pdbx_seq_one_letter_code
_entity_poly.pdbx_strand_id
1 'polypeptide(L)'
;MEILFLKTLLNSISRFDLLSSSNNMKVEMVRRYYQNIDKMLKLLKPVLEGVAEGDLNEQRSKVLQELDAFVNEARELIESWHHMTSKIYFVMHIEGALTKIQTLALDVCELLKTLPSSAVDESTSECIEQCVQKIQHVHCEWVSNIIKESIIDQREKRIPRPEQLEKVSDSLSLSTNQELLMEVVALDKLKSKISHVEKHGEVEQIDHIIALVTHMHECFVRVKQVHSINGVPIPPDFCCPLSLELMSDPVIVASGQTYERAFIKKWLDQGLTVCPKTRQTLVHTNLIPNYTVKALIANWCESNDIKLPDPIKSSPSPDPDVAKLSSHKDAMSSNGSLQETYQPEKPLAHHNLSTGSILPTTNGFEKDISRMSLNSSDGSQQSNSEVRHVDSGGQYSSPSRDSGSPDDDRFQGHNQSVSASGAVATNDSLPPGGDANLVSRVSSDLTQYSSDNSGEVVREAPASTAPLRESAFPLRLSESRSRSQTIWRRPSEKFSPRIISSPSMDSRPDLSGIETQVRKFIEDLKSDSVDLQRTATAEIRQLAKHNMENRIVIANCGAIPLLVGLLQSTDQKIQENAVTALLNLSINDNNKTAIANADAIDPLIHVLETGNAEAKENSAATLFSLSVIEENKVKIGRSGAIRPLVELLGSGTPRGKKDAATALFNLSIFHENKARIVQAGAVRHLVELMDPAAGMVDKAVAVLANLATIPEGRTAIGHEGGIPVLVEVVELGSARGKENAAAALLQLCTTSNRFCSQVLQEGAVPPLVALSQSGTPRAKEKAQSLLTYFRSQRHGNAGRG
;
A
#
# COMPACT_ATOMS: atom_id res chain seq x y z
N MET A 1 45.40 25.21 1.62
CA MET A 1 44.31 24.39 1.05
C MET A 1 43.20 25.28 0.48
N GLU A 2 42.94 26.41 1.14
CA GLU A 2 41.93 27.45 0.92
C GLU A 2 41.79 27.93 -0.53
N ILE A 3 42.91 28.13 -1.25
CA ILE A 3 42.96 28.56 -2.66
C ILE A 3 42.09 27.70 -3.59
N LEU A 4 41.86 26.42 -3.24
CA LEU A 4 41.03 25.52 -4.03
C LEU A 4 39.53 25.88 -3.97
N PHE A 5 39.02 26.31 -2.80
CA PHE A 5 37.58 26.44 -2.58
C PHE A 5 36.96 27.63 -3.34
N LEU A 6 37.62 28.80 -3.33
CA LEU A 6 37.16 29.97 -4.09
C LEU A 6 37.08 29.66 -5.61
N LYS A 7 38.09 28.97 -6.14
CA LYS A 7 38.15 28.56 -7.55
C LYS A 7 37.13 27.46 -7.89
N THR A 8 36.80 26.57 -6.95
CA THR A 8 35.68 25.63 -7.10
C THR A 8 34.34 26.35 -7.12
N LEU A 9 34.08 27.27 -6.18
CA LEU A 9 32.82 28.02 -6.11
C LEU A 9 32.57 28.86 -7.38
N LEU A 10 33.58 29.57 -7.88
CA LEU A 10 33.48 30.35 -9.13
C LEU A 10 33.21 29.46 -10.36
N ASN A 11 33.72 28.23 -10.37
CA ASN A 11 33.41 27.23 -11.39
C ASN A 11 31.95 26.73 -11.23
N SER A 12 31.51 26.38 -10.02
CA SER A 12 30.14 25.95 -9.74
C SER A 12 29.09 27.01 -10.09
N ILE A 13 29.34 28.28 -9.77
CA ILE A 13 28.51 29.42 -10.19
C ILE A 13 28.46 29.51 -11.73
N SER A 14 29.61 29.42 -12.40
CA SER A 14 29.69 29.51 -13.86
C SER A 14 29.03 28.31 -14.55
N ARG A 15 29.00 27.13 -13.90
CA ARG A 15 28.23 25.95 -14.33
C ARG A 15 26.73 26.10 -14.08
N PHE A 16 26.32 26.85 -13.06
CA PHE A 16 24.91 27.15 -12.79
C PHE A 16 24.30 28.03 -13.90
N ASP A 17 25.01 29.08 -14.34
CA ASP A 17 24.55 29.98 -15.43
C ASP A 17 24.29 29.25 -16.76
N LEU A 18 25.01 28.17 -17.04
CA LEU A 18 24.78 27.32 -18.22
C LEU A 18 23.40 26.64 -18.23
N LEU A 19 22.73 26.49 -17.08
CA LEU A 19 21.38 25.91 -16.98
C LEU A 19 20.30 26.78 -17.65
N SER A 20 20.59 28.06 -17.93
CA SER A 20 19.76 28.91 -18.79
C SER A 20 19.42 28.28 -20.15
N SER A 21 20.30 27.41 -20.66
CA SER A 21 20.13 26.65 -21.92
C SER A 21 19.33 25.35 -21.79
N SER A 22 18.98 24.92 -20.57
CA SER A 22 18.36 23.63 -20.31
C SER A 22 16.91 23.54 -20.81
N ASN A 23 16.53 22.36 -21.34
CA ASN A 23 15.14 22.06 -21.68
C ASN A 23 14.17 22.24 -20.50
N ASN A 24 14.66 22.11 -19.25
CA ASN A 24 13.85 22.28 -18.05
C ASN A 24 13.36 23.72 -17.84
N MET A 25 14.01 24.72 -18.46
CA MET A 25 13.58 26.12 -18.43
C MET A 25 12.25 26.38 -19.18
N LYS A 26 11.70 25.38 -19.87
CA LYS A 26 10.33 25.40 -20.41
C LYS A 26 9.26 25.32 -19.32
N VAL A 27 9.58 24.80 -18.13
CA VAL A 27 8.66 24.70 -16.99
C VAL A 27 8.74 25.98 -16.14
N GLU A 28 7.63 26.70 -16.02
CA GLU A 28 7.58 28.02 -15.38
C GLU A 28 8.08 28.00 -13.92
N MET A 29 7.64 27.03 -13.13
CA MET A 29 8.07 26.81 -11.75
C MET A 29 9.60 26.70 -11.65
N VAL A 30 10.22 25.85 -12.47
CA VAL A 30 11.67 25.61 -12.46
C VAL A 30 12.43 26.87 -12.91
N ARG A 31 11.93 27.55 -13.94
CA ARG A 31 12.48 28.83 -14.42
C ARG A 31 12.46 29.91 -13.32
N ARG A 32 11.38 30.00 -12.53
CA ARG A 32 11.22 30.97 -11.44
C ARG A 32 12.33 30.80 -10.38
N TYR A 33 12.54 29.59 -9.88
CA TYR A 33 13.59 29.32 -8.88
C TYR A 33 15.00 29.46 -9.48
N TYR A 34 15.23 28.98 -10.71
CA TYR A 34 16.49 29.20 -11.43
C TYR A 34 16.85 30.69 -11.49
N GLN A 35 15.93 31.53 -11.96
CA GLN A 35 16.16 32.98 -12.10
C GLN A 35 16.46 33.67 -10.77
N ASN A 36 15.91 33.19 -9.64
CA ASN A 36 16.15 33.83 -8.34
C ASN A 36 17.50 33.42 -7.73
N ILE A 37 17.96 32.18 -7.95
CA ILE A 37 19.33 31.78 -7.60
C ILE A 37 20.33 32.48 -8.51
N ASP A 38 20.10 32.47 -9.83
CA ASP A 38 20.95 33.09 -10.85
C ASP A 38 21.20 34.59 -10.59
N LYS A 39 20.15 35.35 -10.21
CA LYS A 39 20.28 36.75 -9.79
C LYS A 39 21.26 36.92 -8.63
N MET A 40 21.15 36.10 -7.58
CA MET A 40 22.05 36.20 -6.41
C MET A 40 23.49 35.82 -6.77
N LEU A 41 23.69 34.75 -7.53
CA LEU A 41 25.03 34.31 -7.92
C LEU A 41 25.71 35.30 -8.88
N LYS A 42 24.95 35.99 -9.74
CA LYS A 42 25.47 37.09 -10.60
C LYS A 42 25.80 38.37 -9.84
N LEU A 43 25.18 38.62 -8.68
CA LEU A 43 25.57 39.70 -7.76
C LEU A 43 26.82 39.34 -6.95
N LEU A 44 26.95 38.07 -6.54
CA LEU A 44 28.06 37.60 -5.70
C LEU A 44 29.35 37.32 -6.50
N LYS A 45 29.25 36.89 -7.77
CA LYS A 45 30.41 36.50 -8.58
C LYS A 45 31.48 37.61 -8.70
N PRO A 46 31.16 38.88 -9.03
CA PRO A 46 32.18 39.94 -9.12
C PRO A 46 32.87 40.22 -7.77
N VAL A 47 32.13 40.10 -6.66
CA VAL A 47 32.66 40.26 -5.29
C VAL A 47 33.66 39.13 -4.97
N LEU A 48 33.37 37.89 -5.39
CA LEU A 48 34.27 36.75 -5.22
C LEU A 48 35.51 36.81 -6.14
N GLU A 49 35.38 37.35 -7.36
CA GLU A 49 36.48 37.53 -8.30
C GLU A 49 37.47 38.63 -7.87
N GLY A 50 37.06 39.55 -6.99
CA GLY A 50 37.91 40.60 -6.42
C GLY A 50 38.73 40.19 -5.19
N VAL A 51 38.61 38.97 -4.68
CA VAL A 51 39.29 38.53 -3.44
C VAL A 51 40.70 38.01 -3.74
N ALA A 52 41.71 38.58 -3.08
CA ALA A 52 43.09 38.11 -3.19
C ALA A 52 43.29 36.69 -2.61
N GLU A 53 44.09 35.86 -3.30
CA GLU A 53 44.21 34.41 -3.00
C GLU A 53 44.87 34.08 -1.63
N GLY A 54 45.34 35.08 -0.88
CA GLY A 54 46.06 34.91 0.40
C GLY A 54 45.24 35.14 1.67
N ASP A 55 44.10 35.84 1.61
CA ASP A 55 43.44 36.42 2.80
C ASP A 55 42.24 35.61 3.34
N LEU A 56 42.08 34.39 2.84
CA LEU A 56 41.07 33.43 3.29
C LEU A 56 41.55 32.67 4.52
N ASN A 57 40.93 32.91 5.68
CA ASN A 57 41.12 32.09 6.87
C ASN A 57 40.21 30.84 6.84
N GLU A 58 40.40 29.94 7.81
CA GLU A 58 39.63 28.69 7.93
C GLU A 58 38.10 28.93 7.97
N GLN A 59 37.65 29.93 8.72
CA GLN A 59 36.23 30.28 8.85
C GLN A 59 35.63 30.77 7.51
N ARG A 60 36.32 31.68 6.80
CA ARG A 60 35.92 32.14 5.45
C ARG A 60 35.86 30.97 4.47
N SER A 61 36.88 30.11 4.49
CA SER A 61 36.98 28.94 3.61
C SER A 61 35.85 27.95 3.83
N LYS A 62 35.44 27.73 5.09
CA LYS A 62 34.28 26.90 5.43
C LYS A 62 32.97 27.46 4.87
N VAL A 63 32.71 28.76 5.01
CA VAL A 63 31.48 29.39 4.47
C VAL A 63 31.45 29.30 2.93
N LEU A 64 32.59 29.49 2.26
CA LEU A 64 32.71 29.31 0.81
C LEU A 64 32.44 27.85 0.38
N GLN A 65 32.90 26.86 1.17
CA GLN A 65 32.65 25.44 0.92
C GLN A 65 31.18 25.05 1.14
N GLU A 66 30.53 25.56 2.19
CA GLU A 66 29.10 25.34 2.42
C GLU A 66 28.25 25.98 1.30
N LEU A 67 28.62 27.17 0.83
CA LEU A 67 27.95 27.82 -0.29
C LEU A 67 28.11 27.05 -1.61
N ASP A 68 29.30 26.53 -1.92
CA ASP A 68 29.54 25.70 -3.10
C ASP A 68 28.68 24.41 -3.09
N ALA A 69 28.51 23.81 -1.91
CA ALA A 69 27.65 22.64 -1.74
C ALA A 69 26.17 22.96 -2.07
N PHE A 70 25.60 24.04 -1.53
CA PHE A 70 24.21 24.41 -1.82
C PHE A 70 23.99 24.91 -3.26
N VAL A 71 24.97 25.58 -3.87
CA VAL A 71 24.93 25.93 -5.30
C VAL A 71 24.91 24.67 -6.17
N ASN A 72 25.67 23.63 -5.81
CA ASN A 72 25.64 22.35 -6.52
C ASN A 72 24.35 21.54 -6.24
N GLU A 73 23.81 21.55 -5.02
CA GLU A 73 22.51 20.94 -4.73
C GLU A 73 21.39 21.57 -5.59
N ALA A 74 21.34 22.91 -5.64
CA ALA A 74 20.39 23.63 -6.49
C ALA A 74 20.59 23.33 -7.98
N ARG A 75 21.85 23.25 -8.44
CA ARG A 75 22.19 22.86 -9.81
C ARG A 75 21.62 21.47 -10.14
N GLU A 76 21.84 20.49 -9.27
CA GLU A 76 21.43 19.10 -9.48
C GLU A 76 19.92 18.90 -9.37
N LEU A 77 19.22 19.64 -8.50
CA LEU A 77 17.76 19.68 -8.46
C LEU A 77 17.15 20.19 -9.78
N ILE A 78 17.77 21.20 -10.40
CA ILE A 78 17.30 21.80 -11.66
C ILE A 78 17.70 20.94 -12.87
N GLU A 79 18.88 20.31 -12.88
CA GLU A 79 19.33 19.37 -13.91
C GLU A 79 18.49 18.08 -13.92
N SER A 80 18.19 17.52 -12.75
CA SER A 80 17.46 16.24 -12.61
C SER A 80 15.93 16.36 -12.79
N TRP A 81 15.40 17.57 -12.90
CA TRP A 81 13.97 17.81 -13.11
C TRP A 81 13.47 17.15 -14.41
N HIS A 82 12.29 16.52 -14.34
CA HIS A 82 11.57 15.98 -15.50
C HIS A 82 10.06 15.88 -15.20
N HIS A 83 9.20 15.61 -16.18
CA HIS A 83 7.73 15.54 -15.95
C HIS A 83 7.27 14.44 -14.95
N MET A 84 8.17 13.58 -14.48
CA MET A 84 7.95 12.52 -13.49
C MET A 84 8.63 12.79 -12.13
N THR A 85 9.10 14.01 -11.85
CA THR A 85 9.57 14.43 -10.50
C THR A 85 8.42 15.08 -9.74
N SER A 86 8.34 14.82 -8.44
CA SER A 86 7.37 15.49 -7.56
C SER A 86 7.63 16.99 -7.53
N LYS A 87 6.59 17.77 -7.80
CA LYS A 87 6.58 19.24 -7.72
C LYS A 87 6.80 19.70 -6.28
N ILE A 88 6.11 19.07 -5.33
CA ILE A 88 6.16 19.45 -3.91
C ILE A 88 7.56 19.16 -3.34
N TYR A 89 8.11 17.97 -3.60
CA TYR A 89 9.47 17.63 -3.15
C TYR A 89 10.51 18.58 -3.75
N PHE A 90 10.47 18.84 -5.07
CA PHE A 90 11.37 19.79 -5.71
C PHE A 90 11.28 21.17 -5.07
N VAL A 91 10.06 21.69 -4.83
CA VAL A 91 9.86 23.00 -4.20
C VAL A 91 10.38 23.03 -2.76
N MET A 92 10.11 22.00 -1.94
CA MET A 92 10.63 21.94 -0.57
C MET A 92 12.17 21.93 -0.50
N HIS A 93 12.84 21.28 -1.44
CA HIS A 93 14.31 21.23 -1.49
C HIS A 93 14.93 22.46 -2.14
N ILE A 94 14.44 22.92 -3.30
CA ILE A 94 15.00 24.10 -3.99
C ILE A 94 14.79 25.39 -3.18
N GLU A 95 13.70 25.51 -2.43
CA GLU A 95 13.51 26.62 -1.49
C GLU A 95 14.49 26.53 -0.32
N GLY A 96 14.75 25.34 0.23
CA GLY A 96 15.77 25.14 1.27
C GLY A 96 17.17 25.56 0.81
N ALA A 97 17.58 25.11 -0.37
CA ALA A 97 18.85 25.50 -0.99
C ALA A 97 18.90 27.00 -1.31
N LEU A 98 17.81 27.59 -1.83
CA LEU A 98 17.69 29.02 -2.11
C LEU A 98 17.86 29.88 -0.85
N THR A 99 17.20 29.54 0.27
CA THR A 99 17.40 30.24 1.55
C THR A 99 18.85 30.10 2.02
N LYS A 100 19.45 28.90 1.92
CA LYS A 100 20.84 28.67 2.33
C LYS A 100 21.85 29.45 1.50
N ILE A 101 21.69 29.50 0.17
CA ILE A 101 22.49 30.34 -0.73
C ILE A 101 22.34 31.82 -0.33
N GLN A 102 21.12 32.29 -0.05
CA GLN A 102 20.88 33.68 0.35
C GLN A 102 21.57 34.03 1.68
N THR A 103 21.46 33.19 2.71
CA THR A 103 22.14 33.41 3.99
C THR A 103 23.66 33.39 3.83
N LEU A 104 24.22 32.34 3.21
CA LEU A 104 25.67 32.17 3.08
C LEU A 104 26.30 33.23 2.15
N ALA A 105 25.58 33.73 1.14
CA ALA A 105 26.04 34.86 0.34
C ALA A 105 26.16 36.15 1.14
N LEU A 106 25.22 36.41 2.07
CA LEU A 106 25.30 37.55 2.99
C LEU A 106 26.43 37.36 4.01
N ASP A 107 26.59 36.15 4.56
CA ASP A 107 27.70 35.81 5.47
C ASP A 107 29.06 36.00 4.79
N VAL A 108 29.21 35.61 3.52
CA VAL A 108 30.41 35.89 2.71
C VAL A 108 30.63 37.40 2.59
N CYS A 109 29.62 38.18 2.21
CA CYS A 109 29.75 39.62 2.07
C CYS A 109 30.19 40.31 3.38
N GLU A 110 29.60 39.97 4.52
CA GLU A 110 30.03 40.52 5.82
C GLU A 110 31.45 40.04 6.22
N LEU A 111 31.79 38.77 5.96
CA LEU A 111 33.14 38.25 6.20
C LEU A 111 34.21 38.88 5.30
N LEU A 112 33.85 39.43 4.14
CA LEU A 112 34.74 40.20 3.26
C LEU A 112 34.90 41.66 3.72
N LYS A 113 33.87 42.30 4.30
CA LYS A 113 34.02 43.62 4.94
C LYS A 113 35.02 43.63 6.11
N THR A 114 35.28 42.48 6.72
CA THR A 114 36.28 42.32 7.81
C THR A 114 37.71 42.08 7.31
N LEU A 115 38.00 42.27 6.02
CA LEU A 115 39.36 42.24 5.49
C LEU A 115 40.13 43.54 5.83
N PRO A 116 41.47 43.48 6.02
CA PRO A 116 42.28 44.68 6.15
C PRO A 116 42.22 45.55 4.88
N SER A 117 42.29 46.87 5.04
CA SER A 117 42.24 47.86 3.94
C SER A 117 43.42 47.82 2.95
N SER A 118 44.25 46.77 3.00
CA SER A 118 45.30 46.45 2.02
C SER A 118 44.92 45.33 1.04
N ALA A 119 43.75 44.70 1.23
CA ALA A 119 43.30 43.54 0.46
C ALA A 119 41.97 43.76 -0.29
N VAL A 120 41.38 44.96 -0.20
CA VAL A 120 40.08 45.31 -0.82
C VAL A 120 40.14 46.75 -1.34
N ASP A 121 39.97 46.94 -2.65
CA ASP A 121 39.88 48.27 -3.25
C ASP A 121 38.58 48.99 -2.84
N GLU A 122 38.60 50.33 -2.82
CA GLU A 122 37.46 51.18 -2.44
C GLU A 122 36.19 50.88 -3.28
N SER A 123 36.38 50.60 -4.58
CA SER A 123 35.34 50.13 -5.51
C SER A 123 34.72 48.78 -5.15
N THR A 124 35.49 47.90 -4.50
CA THR A 124 35.03 46.57 -4.07
C THR A 124 34.20 46.68 -2.79
N SER A 125 34.53 47.63 -1.90
CA SER A 125 33.69 47.91 -0.72
C SER A 125 32.29 48.39 -1.11
N GLU A 126 32.18 49.33 -2.07
CA GLU A 126 30.88 49.77 -2.59
C GLU A 126 30.14 48.62 -3.29
N CYS A 127 30.86 47.77 -4.05
CA CYS A 127 30.30 46.59 -4.69
C CYS A 127 29.69 45.61 -3.67
N ILE A 128 30.36 45.38 -2.53
CA ILE A 128 29.86 44.54 -1.44
C ILE A 128 28.59 45.11 -0.82
N GLU A 129 28.52 46.41 -0.54
CA GLU A 129 27.30 47.02 0.02
C GLU A 129 26.11 46.96 -0.96
N GLN A 130 26.34 47.26 -2.25
CA GLN A 130 25.34 47.10 -3.28
C GLN A 130 24.90 45.62 -3.43
N CYS A 131 25.80 44.67 -3.26
CA CYS A 131 25.50 43.23 -3.32
C CYS A 131 24.61 42.80 -2.14
N VAL A 132 24.96 43.19 -0.90
CA VAL A 132 24.17 42.93 0.32
C VAL A 132 22.74 43.45 0.17
N GLN A 133 22.57 44.72 -0.22
CA GLN A 133 21.24 45.33 -0.41
C GLN A 133 20.41 44.57 -1.46
N LYS A 134 21.02 44.25 -2.62
CA LYS A 134 20.31 43.58 -3.72
C LYS A 134 19.94 42.13 -3.37
N ILE A 135 20.80 41.40 -2.63
CA ILE A 135 20.52 40.03 -2.16
C ILE A 135 19.44 40.01 -1.08
N GLN A 136 19.42 40.97 -0.14
CA GLN A 136 18.35 41.12 0.85
C GLN A 136 16.97 41.36 0.21
N HIS A 137 16.93 42.03 -0.95
CA HIS A 137 15.68 42.33 -1.68
C HIS A 137 15.26 41.27 -2.72
N VAL A 138 15.91 40.09 -2.79
CA VAL A 138 15.43 38.99 -3.66
C VAL A 138 14.18 38.34 -3.06
N HIS A 139 13.02 38.90 -3.41
CA HIS A 139 11.73 38.41 -2.95
C HIS A 139 11.35 37.08 -3.62
N CYS A 140 10.94 36.11 -2.81
CA CYS A 140 10.42 34.81 -3.24
C CYS A 140 9.17 34.47 -2.43
N GLU A 141 8.13 33.98 -3.11
CA GLU A 141 6.96 33.39 -2.47
C GLU A 141 7.32 31.97 -2.00
N TRP A 142 7.40 31.76 -0.69
CA TRP A 142 7.86 30.50 -0.08
C TRP A 142 6.72 29.48 0.05
N VAL A 143 6.41 28.78 -1.04
CA VAL A 143 5.33 27.78 -1.09
C VAL A 143 5.61 26.63 -0.11
N SER A 144 6.89 26.29 0.13
CA SER A 144 7.27 25.27 1.10
C SER A 144 6.84 25.58 2.53
N ASN A 145 6.60 26.85 2.89
CA ASN A 145 6.09 27.21 4.22
C ASN A 145 4.60 26.86 4.36
N ILE A 146 3.79 27.13 3.33
CA ILE A 146 2.38 26.74 3.28
C ILE A 146 2.26 25.20 3.32
N ILE A 147 3.16 24.49 2.63
CA ILE A 147 3.25 23.02 2.67
C ILE A 147 3.61 22.52 4.09
N LYS A 148 4.62 23.12 4.75
CA LYS A 148 5.02 22.76 6.13
C LYS A 148 3.87 22.98 7.13
N GLU A 149 3.18 24.13 7.05
CA GLU A 149 1.98 24.40 7.88
C GLU A 149 0.89 23.35 7.65
N SER A 150 0.60 23.03 6.39
CA SER A 150 -0.43 22.04 6.03
C SER A 150 -0.10 20.64 6.57
N ILE A 151 1.18 20.24 6.53
CA ILE A 151 1.68 18.99 7.12
C ILE A 151 1.56 19.00 8.65
N ILE A 152 1.84 20.12 9.31
CA ILE A 152 1.69 20.26 10.77
C ILE A 152 0.21 20.12 11.17
N ASP A 153 -0.71 20.82 10.49
CA ASP A 153 -2.14 20.70 10.77
C ASP A 153 -2.66 19.27 10.56
N GLN A 154 -2.23 18.56 9.51
CA GLN A 154 -2.52 17.12 9.34
C GLN A 154 -1.99 16.27 10.51
N ARG A 155 -0.75 16.50 10.94
CA ARG A 155 -0.11 15.75 12.04
C ARG A 155 -0.79 15.97 13.38
N GLU A 156 -1.33 17.17 13.60
CA GLU A 156 -2.14 17.53 14.76
C GLU A 156 -3.63 17.14 14.62
N LYS A 157 -3.97 16.37 13.56
CA LYS A 157 -5.34 15.92 13.22
C LYS A 157 -6.35 17.05 13.00
N ARG A 158 -5.88 18.26 12.65
CA ARG A 158 -6.73 19.31 12.11
C ARG A 158 -7.01 19.05 10.63
N ILE A 159 -8.10 19.62 10.13
CA ILE A 159 -8.37 19.70 8.69
C ILE A 159 -7.50 20.85 8.16
N PRO A 160 -6.57 20.62 7.21
CA PRO A 160 -5.81 21.69 6.58
C PRO A 160 -6.75 22.69 5.90
N ARG A 161 -6.44 23.99 5.97
CA ARG A 161 -7.39 25.02 5.55
C ARG A 161 -7.55 24.99 4.02
N PRO A 162 -8.78 25.06 3.49
CA PRO A 162 -9.01 25.05 2.04
C PRO A 162 -8.16 26.09 1.30
N GLU A 163 -7.98 27.29 1.86
CA GLU A 163 -7.23 28.39 1.26
C GLU A 163 -5.70 28.15 1.29
N GLN A 164 -5.19 27.25 2.12
CA GLN A 164 -3.79 26.78 2.07
C GLN A 164 -3.63 25.73 0.95
N LEU A 165 -4.55 24.76 0.87
CA LEU A 165 -4.51 23.72 -0.17
C LEU A 165 -4.72 24.27 -1.58
N GLU A 166 -5.62 25.26 -1.74
CA GLU A 166 -5.86 25.98 -2.99
C GLU A 166 -4.59 26.72 -3.46
N LYS A 167 -3.92 27.47 -2.57
CA LYS A 167 -2.64 28.12 -2.87
C LYS A 167 -1.53 27.14 -3.28
N VAL A 168 -1.45 25.97 -2.65
CA VAL A 168 -0.49 24.92 -3.02
C VAL A 168 -0.87 24.29 -4.37
N SER A 169 -2.16 24.07 -4.63
CA SER A 169 -2.68 23.64 -5.94
C SER A 169 -2.27 24.59 -7.05
N ASP A 170 -2.56 25.89 -6.89
CA ASP A 170 -2.35 26.87 -7.94
C ASP A 170 -0.87 27.15 -8.19
N SER A 171 -0.08 27.33 -7.12
CA SER A 171 1.36 27.60 -7.20
C SER A 171 2.15 26.48 -7.89
N LEU A 172 1.68 25.24 -7.79
CA LEU A 172 2.32 24.06 -8.38
C LEU A 172 1.58 23.55 -9.63
N SER A 173 0.42 24.10 -9.97
CA SER A 173 -0.51 23.55 -10.97
C SER A 173 -0.85 22.07 -10.68
N LEU A 174 -1.48 21.80 -9.54
CA LEU A 174 -1.99 20.49 -9.14
C LEU A 174 -3.54 20.51 -9.12
N SER A 175 -4.14 21.22 -10.07
CA SER A 175 -5.56 21.55 -10.10
C SER A 175 -6.44 20.49 -10.76
N THR A 176 -5.86 19.40 -11.28
CA THR A 176 -6.62 18.25 -11.82
C THR A 176 -6.37 16.95 -11.05
N ASN A 177 -7.38 16.07 -11.05
CA ASN A 177 -7.27 14.72 -10.48
C ASN A 177 -6.11 13.92 -11.10
N GLN A 178 -5.84 14.07 -12.40
CA GLN A 178 -4.69 13.43 -13.05
C GLN A 178 -3.36 13.93 -12.46
N GLU A 179 -3.21 15.24 -12.22
CA GLU A 179 -1.96 15.80 -11.68
C GLU A 179 -1.71 15.39 -10.22
N LEU A 180 -2.75 15.38 -9.39
CA LEU A 180 -2.64 14.88 -8.00
C LEU A 180 -2.23 13.40 -7.97
N LEU A 181 -2.81 12.56 -8.85
CA LEU A 181 -2.43 11.15 -8.97
C LEU A 181 -1.01 10.96 -9.55
N MET A 182 -0.56 11.80 -10.48
CA MET A 182 0.82 11.78 -10.98
C MET A 182 1.82 12.21 -9.89
N GLU A 183 1.50 13.23 -9.10
CA GLU A 183 2.35 13.71 -7.99
C GLU A 183 2.54 12.63 -6.92
N VAL A 184 1.47 11.94 -6.52
CA VAL A 184 1.53 10.76 -5.64
C VAL A 184 2.45 9.68 -6.21
N VAL A 185 2.30 9.34 -7.49
CA VAL A 185 3.13 8.30 -8.13
C VAL A 185 4.60 8.73 -8.25
N ALA A 186 4.89 10.02 -8.44
CA ALA A 186 6.24 10.56 -8.42
C ALA A 186 6.86 10.46 -7.01
N LEU A 187 6.08 10.72 -5.96
CA LEU A 187 6.50 10.58 -4.55
C LEU A 187 6.73 9.11 -4.17
N ASP A 188 5.81 8.19 -4.48
CA ASP A 188 5.98 6.74 -4.24
C ASP A 188 7.25 6.21 -4.96
N LYS A 189 7.47 6.64 -6.21
CA LYS A 189 8.68 6.31 -6.98
C LYS A 189 9.95 6.89 -6.34
N LEU A 190 9.91 8.11 -5.82
CA LEU A 190 11.03 8.73 -5.12
C LEU A 190 11.34 8.04 -3.79
N LYS A 191 10.31 7.74 -2.99
CA LYS A 191 10.40 6.95 -1.75
C LYS A 191 11.09 5.62 -2.00
N SER A 192 10.72 4.91 -3.07
CA SER A 192 11.33 3.62 -3.42
C SER A 192 12.84 3.73 -3.71
N LYS A 193 13.31 4.82 -4.32
CA LYS A 193 14.75 5.07 -4.54
C LYS A 193 15.49 5.31 -3.22
N ILE A 194 14.96 6.19 -2.37
CA ILE A 194 15.63 6.65 -1.14
C ILE A 194 15.62 5.57 -0.06
N SER A 195 14.61 4.70 -0.03
CA SER A 195 14.51 3.56 0.90
C SER A 195 15.68 2.56 0.79
N HIS A 196 16.43 2.57 -0.32
CA HIS A 196 17.64 1.76 -0.50
C HIS A 196 18.94 2.42 0.01
N VAL A 197 18.87 3.63 0.58
CA VAL A 197 20.03 4.47 0.96
C VAL A 197 20.01 4.84 2.45
N GLU A 198 19.24 4.11 3.27
CA GLU A 198 19.17 4.19 4.75
C GLU A 198 18.84 5.57 5.37
N LYS A 199 18.50 6.59 4.57
CA LYS A 199 18.10 7.93 5.03
C LYS A 199 16.68 7.97 5.62
N HIS A 200 16.52 7.48 6.85
CA HIS A 200 15.22 7.37 7.53
C HIS A 200 14.42 8.68 7.59
N GLY A 201 15.07 9.84 7.79
CA GLY A 201 14.38 11.14 7.90
C GLY A 201 13.76 11.64 6.58
N GLU A 202 14.42 11.43 5.44
CA GLU A 202 13.88 11.82 4.13
C GLU A 202 12.67 10.95 3.74
N VAL A 203 12.69 9.66 4.12
CA VAL A 203 11.55 8.75 3.91
C VAL A 203 10.32 9.19 4.72
N GLU A 204 10.50 9.56 5.99
CA GLU A 204 9.41 10.09 6.83
C GLU A 204 8.86 11.42 6.29
N GLN A 205 9.72 12.31 5.80
CA GLN A 205 9.28 13.56 5.16
C GLN A 205 8.44 13.30 3.90
N ILE A 206 8.85 12.35 3.05
CA ILE A 206 8.10 11.97 1.85
C ILE A 206 6.73 11.35 2.21
N ASP A 207 6.64 10.55 3.27
CA ASP A 207 5.35 10.01 3.74
C ASP A 207 4.38 11.10 4.19
N HIS A 208 4.85 12.14 4.88
CA HIS A 208 4.03 13.32 5.20
C HIS A 208 3.55 14.06 3.93
N ILE A 209 4.38 14.16 2.88
CA ILE A 209 3.96 14.75 1.61
C ILE A 209 2.93 13.86 0.89
N ILE A 210 3.10 12.53 0.89
CA ILE A 210 2.13 11.59 0.31
C ILE A 210 0.77 11.70 1.01
N ALA A 211 0.75 11.87 2.34
CA ALA A 211 -0.47 12.13 3.10
C ALA A 211 -1.14 13.46 2.72
N LEU A 212 -0.35 14.53 2.50
CA LEU A 212 -0.88 15.82 2.03
C LEU A 212 -1.54 15.71 0.65
N VAL A 213 -0.86 15.12 -0.34
CA VAL A 213 -1.42 14.99 -1.70
C VAL A 213 -2.60 14.02 -1.75
N THR A 214 -2.56 12.94 -0.96
CA THR A 214 -3.70 12.02 -0.84
C THR A 214 -4.94 12.75 -0.29
N HIS A 215 -4.76 13.62 0.71
CA HIS A 215 -5.85 14.44 1.24
C HIS A 215 -6.33 15.52 0.27
N MET A 216 -5.44 16.16 -0.51
CA MET A 216 -5.82 17.06 -1.60
C MET A 216 -6.68 16.32 -2.64
N HIS A 217 -6.30 15.08 -3.00
CA HIS A 217 -7.09 14.21 -3.88
C HIS A 217 -8.45 13.83 -3.28
N GLU A 218 -8.54 13.44 -2.00
CA GLU A 218 -9.81 13.20 -1.31
C GLU A 218 -10.74 14.42 -1.31
N CYS A 219 -10.18 15.61 -1.08
CA CYS A 219 -10.91 16.87 -1.14
C CYS A 219 -11.39 17.19 -2.57
N PHE A 220 -10.52 17.00 -3.58
CA PHE A 220 -10.87 17.19 -4.99
C PHE A 220 -11.98 16.22 -5.44
N VAL A 221 -11.85 14.93 -5.08
CA VAL A 221 -12.86 13.89 -5.35
C VAL A 221 -14.18 14.24 -4.67
N ARG A 222 -14.17 14.67 -3.40
CA ARG A 222 -15.39 15.06 -2.66
C ARG A 222 -16.11 16.25 -3.30
N VAL A 223 -15.37 17.27 -3.77
CA VAL A 223 -15.94 18.40 -4.51
C VAL A 223 -16.47 17.97 -5.89
N LYS A 224 -15.73 17.12 -6.61
CA LYS A 224 -16.14 16.58 -7.92
C LYS A 224 -17.14 15.42 -7.83
N GLN A 225 -17.53 14.89 -6.66
CA GLN A 225 -18.55 13.84 -6.54
C GLN A 225 -20.00 14.36 -6.54
N VAL A 226 -20.20 15.68 -6.64
CA VAL A 226 -21.53 16.31 -6.76
C VAL A 226 -22.00 16.39 -8.23
N HIS A 227 -21.39 15.64 -9.15
CA HIS A 227 -21.84 15.61 -10.55
C HIS A 227 -23.16 14.85 -10.72
N SER A 228 -24.23 15.62 -10.93
CA SER A 228 -25.49 15.14 -11.50
C SER A 228 -25.61 15.59 -12.96
N ILE A 229 -25.99 14.68 -13.86
CA ILE A 229 -26.41 15.07 -15.22
C ILE A 229 -27.92 15.26 -15.19
N ASN A 230 -28.41 16.43 -15.60
CA ASN A 230 -29.84 16.79 -15.53
C ASN A 230 -30.49 16.61 -14.14
N GLY A 231 -29.72 16.70 -13.05
CA GLY A 231 -30.18 16.47 -11.68
C GLY A 231 -30.15 14.99 -11.23
N VAL A 232 -29.82 14.05 -12.11
CA VAL A 232 -29.63 12.62 -11.75
C VAL A 232 -28.17 12.38 -11.33
N PRO A 233 -27.90 11.87 -10.11
CA PRO A 233 -26.53 11.58 -9.66
C PRO A 233 -25.93 10.39 -10.41
N ILE A 234 -24.67 10.51 -10.85
CA ILE A 234 -23.97 9.43 -11.56
C ILE A 234 -23.53 8.35 -10.56
N PRO A 235 -23.83 7.05 -10.79
CA PRO A 235 -23.29 5.95 -10.00
C PRO A 235 -21.75 5.92 -10.03
N PRO A 236 -21.04 5.82 -8.88
CA PRO A 236 -19.58 5.91 -8.83
C PRO A 236 -18.84 4.91 -9.73
N ASP A 237 -19.36 3.70 -9.90
CA ASP A 237 -18.76 2.65 -10.74
C ASP A 237 -18.84 2.94 -12.26
N PHE A 238 -19.63 3.95 -12.66
CA PHE A 238 -19.72 4.43 -14.04
C PHE A 238 -18.76 5.59 -14.33
N CYS A 239 -18.14 6.18 -13.29
CA CYS A 239 -17.15 7.24 -13.43
C CYS A 239 -15.73 6.69 -13.64
N CYS A 240 -14.98 7.33 -14.52
CA CYS A 240 -13.56 7.05 -14.75
C CYS A 240 -12.73 7.50 -13.53
N PRO A 241 -11.95 6.63 -12.85
CA PRO A 241 -11.16 7.06 -11.70
C PRO A 241 -10.01 8.05 -12.01
N LEU A 242 -9.76 8.36 -13.29
CA LEU A 242 -8.79 9.38 -13.71
C LEU A 242 -9.42 10.76 -13.95
N SER A 243 -10.59 10.85 -14.58
CA SER A 243 -11.25 12.14 -14.86
C SER A 243 -12.38 12.49 -13.88
N LEU A 244 -12.91 11.49 -13.17
CA LEU A 244 -14.11 11.54 -12.32
C LEU A 244 -15.42 11.74 -13.11
N GLU A 245 -15.38 11.60 -14.42
CA GLU A 245 -16.51 11.76 -15.35
C GLU A 245 -17.07 10.40 -15.82
N LEU A 246 -18.30 10.42 -16.34
CA LEU A 246 -18.97 9.25 -16.93
C LEU A 246 -18.16 8.61 -18.07
N MET A 247 -17.92 7.29 -18.02
CA MET A 247 -17.16 6.58 -19.05
C MET A 247 -17.98 6.36 -20.34
N SER A 248 -17.40 6.74 -21.48
CA SER A 248 -17.96 6.55 -22.83
C SER A 248 -17.37 5.33 -23.57
N ASP A 249 -16.10 5.01 -23.32
CA ASP A 249 -15.45 3.79 -23.79
C ASP A 249 -14.62 3.11 -22.68
N PRO A 250 -15.30 2.46 -21.71
CA PRO A 250 -14.64 1.83 -20.57
C PRO A 250 -13.72 0.68 -20.99
N VAL A 251 -12.49 0.68 -20.47
CA VAL A 251 -11.46 -0.34 -20.68
C VAL A 251 -10.84 -0.82 -19.36
N ILE A 252 -10.52 -2.10 -19.28
CA ILE A 252 -9.88 -2.77 -18.14
C ILE A 252 -8.35 -2.76 -18.34
N VAL A 253 -7.61 -2.37 -17.31
CA VAL A 253 -6.13 -2.51 -17.23
C VAL A 253 -5.73 -3.79 -16.49
N ALA A 254 -4.45 -4.15 -16.53
CA ALA A 254 -3.91 -5.41 -15.98
C ALA A 254 -4.25 -5.71 -14.50
N SER A 255 -4.53 -4.68 -13.68
CA SER A 255 -4.93 -4.82 -12.28
C SER A 255 -6.38 -5.33 -12.10
N GLY A 256 -7.25 -5.13 -13.10
CA GLY A 256 -8.69 -5.40 -13.06
C GLY A 256 -9.57 -4.15 -13.02
N GLN A 257 -9.00 -2.97 -12.76
CA GLN A 257 -9.75 -1.71 -12.71
C GLN A 257 -10.16 -1.21 -14.11
N THR A 258 -11.32 -0.54 -14.18
CA THR A 258 -11.89 0.03 -15.42
C THR A 258 -11.69 1.55 -15.46
N TYR A 259 -11.43 2.09 -16.66
CA TYR A 259 -11.18 3.51 -16.93
C TYR A 259 -11.74 3.92 -18.30
N GLU A 260 -11.99 5.21 -18.53
CA GLU A 260 -12.14 5.77 -19.88
C GLU A 260 -10.83 5.62 -20.66
N ARG A 261 -10.89 5.05 -21.87
CA ARG A 261 -9.74 4.76 -22.73
C ARG A 261 -8.85 5.98 -22.96
N ALA A 262 -9.43 7.15 -23.23
CA ALA A 262 -8.66 8.35 -23.56
C ALA A 262 -7.68 8.73 -22.44
N PHE A 263 -8.16 8.78 -21.19
CA PHE A 263 -7.36 9.16 -20.03
C PHE A 263 -6.33 8.08 -19.64
N ILE A 264 -6.72 6.80 -19.60
CA ILE A 264 -5.78 5.73 -19.22
C ILE A 264 -4.73 5.48 -20.31
N LYS A 265 -5.05 5.69 -21.59
CA LYS A 265 -4.05 5.65 -22.67
C LYS A 265 -3.04 6.80 -22.51
N LYS A 266 -3.50 8.04 -22.29
CA LYS A 266 -2.61 9.19 -22.01
C LYS A 266 -1.64 8.91 -20.85
N TRP A 267 -2.16 8.34 -19.76
CA TRP A 267 -1.37 7.93 -18.60
C TRP A 267 -0.29 6.88 -18.95
N LEU A 268 -0.65 5.83 -19.70
CA LEU A 268 0.31 4.81 -20.14
C LEU A 268 1.32 5.33 -21.18
N ASP A 269 0.89 6.22 -22.09
CA ASP A 269 1.75 6.88 -23.08
C ASP A 269 2.78 7.83 -22.41
N GLN A 270 2.48 8.34 -21.21
CA GLN A 270 3.42 9.06 -20.33
C GLN A 270 4.40 8.14 -19.57
N GLY A 271 4.35 6.82 -19.80
CA GLY A 271 5.22 5.84 -19.13
C GLY A 271 4.83 5.49 -17.69
N LEU A 272 3.64 5.89 -17.23
CA LEU A 272 3.13 5.56 -15.90
C LEU A 272 2.60 4.12 -15.86
N THR A 273 3.49 3.14 -15.70
CA THR A 273 3.16 1.71 -15.63
C THR A 273 2.53 1.24 -14.31
N VAL A 274 1.89 2.14 -13.56
CA VAL A 274 1.14 1.84 -12.32
C VAL A 274 -0.34 2.14 -12.52
N CYS A 275 -1.20 1.40 -11.82
CA CYS A 275 -2.65 1.61 -11.84
C CYS A 275 -3.02 2.85 -11.01
N PRO A 276 -3.70 3.88 -11.58
CA PRO A 276 -4.01 5.12 -10.87
C PRO A 276 -4.78 4.93 -9.54
N LYS A 277 -5.71 3.97 -9.49
CA LYS A 277 -6.62 3.77 -8.33
C LYS A 277 -6.05 2.83 -7.26
N THR A 278 -5.28 1.81 -7.66
CA THR A 278 -4.73 0.82 -6.71
C THR A 278 -3.26 1.04 -6.36
N ARG A 279 -2.59 1.99 -7.04
CA ARG A 279 -1.13 2.25 -7.00
C ARG A 279 -0.23 1.04 -7.37
N GLN A 280 -0.80 -0.11 -7.71
CA GLN A 280 -0.07 -1.34 -8.07
C GLN A 280 0.58 -1.23 -9.46
N THR A 281 1.80 -1.76 -9.62
CA THR A 281 2.47 -1.87 -10.93
C THR A 281 1.70 -2.81 -11.88
N LEU A 282 1.43 -2.35 -13.10
CA LEU A 282 0.73 -3.10 -14.12
C LEU A 282 1.68 -4.10 -14.79
N VAL A 283 1.31 -5.38 -14.79
CA VAL A 283 2.11 -6.45 -15.44
C VAL A 283 2.12 -6.38 -16.98
N HIS A 284 1.20 -5.61 -17.57
CA HIS A 284 1.21 -5.24 -18.99
C HIS A 284 0.38 -3.96 -19.22
N THR A 285 0.64 -3.26 -20.32
CA THR A 285 -0.07 -2.01 -20.70
C THR A 285 -1.30 -2.25 -21.59
N ASN A 286 -1.63 -3.50 -21.92
CA ASN A 286 -2.79 -3.83 -22.76
C ASN A 286 -4.11 -3.33 -22.14
N LEU A 287 -4.96 -2.71 -22.97
CA LEU A 287 -6.29 -2.20 -22.63
C LEU A 287 -7.38 -3.09 -23.20
N ILE A 288 -8.19 -3.73 -22.33
CA ILE A 288 -9.24 -4.67 -22.72
C ILE A 288 -10.60 -3.96 -22.70
N PRO A 289 -11.40 -3.91 -23.78
CA PRO A 289 -12.72 -3.26 -23.76
C PRO A 289 -13.69 -3.90 -22.74
N ASN A 290 -14.29 -3.07 -21.87
CA ASN A 290 -15.28 -3.52 -20.88
C ASN A 290 -16.71 -3.37 -21.42
N TYR A 291 -17.09 -4.27 -22.34
CA TYR A 291 -18.44 -4.26 -22.93
C TYR A 291 -19.56 -4.38 -21.88
N THR A 292 -19.32 -5.03 -20.75
CA THR A 292 -20.31 -5.16 -19.66
C THR A 292 -20.59 -3.81 -19.02
N VAL A 293 -19.57 -3.07 -18.58
CA VAL A 293 -19.75 -1.72 -18.02
C VAL A 293 -20.30 -0.77 -19.08
N LYS A 294 -19.86 -0.89 -20.35
CA LYS A 294 -20.40 -0.07 -21.45
C LYS A 294 -21.91 -0.25 -21.65
N ALA A 295 -22.41 -1.48 -21.56
CA ALA A 295 -23.84 -1.79 -21.65
C ALA A 295 -24.63 -1.31 -20.41
N LEU A 296 -24.07 -1.44 -19.21
CA LEU A 296 -24.69 -0.93 -17.97
C LEU A 296 -24.83 0.59 -17.99
N ILE A 297 -23.80 1.31 -18.43
CA ILE A 297 -23.82 2.77 -18.58
C ILE A 297 -24.85 3.19 -19.63
N ALA A 298 -24.88 2.54 -20.80
CA ALA A 298 -25.87 2.86 -21.85
C ALA A 298 -27.32 2.68 -21.34
N ASN A 299 -27.62 1.55 -20.69
CA ASN A 299 -28.94 1.30 -20.11
C ASN A 299 -29.31 2.30 -19.01
N TRP A 300 -28.36 2.73 -18.18
CA TRP A 300 -28.59 3.78 -17.18
C TRP A 300 -28.83 5.15 -17.84
N CYS A 301 -28.08 5.50 -18.89
CA CYS A 301 -28.29 6.72 -19.66
C CYS A 301 -29.69 6.76 -20.31
N GLU A 302 -30.09 5.66 -20.97
CA GLU A 302 -31.43 5.49 -21.56
C GLU A 302 -32.54 5.59 -20.50
N SER A 303 -32.34 5.01 -19.32
CA SER A 303 -33.31 5.04 -18.22
C SER A 303 -33.50 6.42 -17.55
N ASN A 304 -32.68 7.42 -17.91
CA ASN A 304 -32.64 8.74 -17.27
C ASN A 304 -32.62 9.91 -18.30
N ASP A 305 -32.93 9.65 -19.57
CA ASP A 305 -32.88 10.63 -20.68
C ASP A 305 -31.52 11.34 -20.84
N ILE A 306 -30.43 10.69 -20.44
CA ILE A 306 -29.06 11.20 -20.53
C ILE A 306 -28.45 10.80 -21.87
N LYS A 307 -27.92 11.77 -22.62
CA LYS A 307 -27.10 11.48 -23.81
C LYS A 307 -25.68 11.13 -23.39
N LEU A 308 -25.20 9.97 -23.87
CA LEU A 308 -23.79 9.56 -23.75
C LEU A 308 -22.85 10.63 -24.34
N PRO A 309 -21.72 10.96 -23.67
CA PRO A 309 -20.68 11.80 -24.25
C PRO A 309 -20.08 11.20 -25.52
N ASP A 310 -19.77 12.05 -26.51
CA ASP A 310 -19.06 11.63 -27.74
C ASP A 310 -17.65 11.09 -27.40
N PRO A 311 -17.31 9.83 -27.78
CA PRO A 311 -15.98 9.24 -27.50
C PRO A 311 -14.78 9.94 -28.17
N ILE A 312 -15.03 11.00 -28.95
CA ILE A 312 -14.04 11.80 -29.67
C ILE A 312 -13.85 13.18 -29.02
N LYS A 313 -14.81 13.64 -28.18
CA LYS A 313 -14.74 14.95 -27.49
C LYS A 313 -14.06 14.89 -26.12
N SER A 314 -13.83 13.70 -25.56
CA SER A 314 -13.08 13.48 -24.32
C SER A 314 -11.55 13.69 -24.49
N SER A 315 -11.16 14.76 -25.17
CA SER A 315 -9.79 15.26 -25.22
C SER A 315 -9.54 16.18 -24.01
N PRO A 316 -8.36 16.15 -23.36
CA PRO A 316 -8.08 16.98 -22.20
C PRO A 316 -7.79 18.44 -22.60
N SER A 317 -8.84 19.22 -22.89
CA SER A 317 -8.80 20.68 -22.84
C SER A 317 -8.78 21.17 -21.38
N PRO A 318 -8.12 22.29 -21.07
CA PRO A 318 -8.32 22.95 -19.78
C PRO A 318 -9.73 23.56 -19.72
N ASP A 319 -10.51 23.18 -18.72
CA ASP A 319 -11.83 23.77 -18.45
C ASP A 319 -11.68 25.25 -18.03
N PRO A 320 -12.44 26.19 -18.63
CA PRO A 320 -12.45 27.59 -18.21
C PRO A 320 -13.35 27.85 -16.98
N ASP A 321 -14.34 26.99 -16.73
CA ASP A 321 -15.46 27.26 -15.82
C ASP A 321 -15.20 26.84 -14.36
N VAL A 322 -14.09 27.35 -13.80
CA VAL A 322 -13.87 27.41 -12.34
C VAL A 322 -13.76 28.85 -11.82
N ALA A 323 -13.47 29.82 -12.70
CA ALA A 323 -13.24 31.23 -12.34
C ALA A 323 -14.51 32.05 -11.96
N LYS A 324 -15.65 31.40 -11.63
CA LYS A 324 -16.94 32.06 -11.37
C LYS A 324 -17.78 31.43 -10.26
N LEU A 325 -17.19 31.26 -9.06
CA LEU A 325 -18.01 31.07 -7.84
C LEU A 325 -17.44 31.80 -6.60
N SER A 326 -16.94 33.02 -6.78
CA SER A 326 -16.34 33.83 -5.71
C SER A 326 -16.80 35.30 -5.72
N SER A 327 -18.12 35.55 -5.82
CA SER A 327 -18.69 36.91 -5.85
C SER A 327 -19.93 37.10 -4.96
N HIS A 328 -19.95 36.49 -3.77
CA HIS A 328 -20.77 36.96 -2.65
C HIS A 328 -19.86 37.40 -1.50
N LYS A 329 -19.43 38.66 -1.57
CA LYS A 329 -18.97 39.45 -0.43
C LYS A 329 -19.72 40.76 -0.44
N ASP A 330 -20.46 41.04 0.61
CA ASP A 330 -21.18 42.30 0.77
C ASP A 330 -20.20 43.47 0.82
N ALA A 331 -20.54 44.55 0.11
CA ALA A 331 -19.75 45.76 0.08
C ALA A 331 -20.50 46.90 0.79
N MET A 332 -19.94 47.37 1.91
CA MET A 332 -20.26 48.71 2.43
C MET A 332 -18.98 49.54 2.49
N SER A 333 -18.89 50.49 1.55
CA SER A 333 -18.42 51.88 1.70
C SER A 333 -16.99 52.15 2.27
N SER A 334 -16.21 53.13 1.77
CA SER A 334 -16.58 54.33 0.99
C SER A 334 -15.42 54.87 0.11
N ASN A 335 -15.79 55.45 -1.03
CA ASN A 335 -15.30 56.71 -1.66
C ASN A 335 -13.80 57.01 -1.88
N GLY A 336 -13.48 57.51 -3.08
CA GLY A 336 -12.20 58.16 -3.43
C GLY A 336 -11.63 57.72 -4.79
N SER A 337 -12.21 58.05 -5.97
CA SER A 337 -12.41 59.37 -6.61
C SER A 337 -11.26 59.78 -7.55
N LEU A 338 -11.58 59.86 -8.86
CA LEU A 338 -10.76 60.34 -10.00
C LEU A 338 -9.51 59.48 -10.33
N GLN A 339 -9.22 59.02 -11.57
CA GLN A 339 -9.39 59.53 -12.94
C GLN A 339 -8.24 60.42 -13.42
N GLU A 340 -7.22 59.81 -14.03
CA GLU A 340 -6.66 60.10 -15.37
C GLU A 340 -5.56 59.04 -15.66
N THR A 341 -5.61 58.28 -16.76
CA THR A 341 -5.18 58.63 -18.13
C THR A 341 -3.66 58.82 -18.25
N TYR A 342 -2.97 57.89 -18.92
CA TYR A 342 -1.95 58.18 -19.95
C TYR A 342 -1.45 56.87 -20.61
N GLN A 343 -1.72 56.71 -21.92
CA GLN A 343 -0.79 56.02 -22.82
C GLN A 343 0.09 57.09 -23.50
N PRO A 344 1.24 56.72 -24.09
CA PRO A 344 1.20 56.56 -25.55
C PRO A 344 2.10 55.44 -26.15
N GLU A 345 1.47 54.62 -26.97
CA GLU A 345 1.86 54.29 -28.37
C GLU A 345 3.13 53.47 -28.73
N LYS A 346 3.20 53.10 -30.03
CA LYS A 346 4.15 52.19 -30.70
C LYS A 346 5.03 52.97 -31.69
N PRO A 347 6.07 52.36 -32.30
CA PRO A 347 5.92 51.70 -33.61
C PRO A 347 6.46 50.24 -33.60
N LEU A 348 6.06 49.26 -34.45
CA LEU A 348 5.97 49.17 -35.93
C LEU A 348 7.35 49.23 -36.63
N ALA A 349 7.69 48.40 -37.62
CA ALA A 349 7.02 47.23 -38.24
C ALA A 349 8.06 46.29 -38.90
N HIS A 350 7.62 45.20 -39.55
CA HIS A 350 7.88 44.90 -40.99
C HIS A 350 7.74 43.39 -41.35
N HIS A 351 6.84 43.11 -42.29
CA HIS A 351 7.01 42.23 -43.48
C HIS A 351 7.29 40.69 -43.34
N ASN A 352 6.79 39.83 -44.25
CA ASN A 352 5.74 39.95 -45.27
C ASN A 352 5.31 38.57 -45.84
N LEU A 353 4.15 38.54 -46.53
CA LEU A 353 3.76 37.65 -47.65
C LEU A 353 3.74 36.11 -47.40
N SER A 354 2.58 35.43 -47.49
CA SER A 354 1.85 35.01 -48.72
C SER A 354 2.23 33.56 -49.11
N THR A 355 1.38 32.68 -49.66
CA THR A 355 0.06 32.79 -50.36
C THR A 355 -0.73 31.51 -50.02
N GLY A 356 -2.05 31.49 -49.76
CA GLY A 356 -3.14 31.42 -50.76
C GLY A 356 -3.33 30.03 -51.40
N SER A 357 -4.52 29.55 -51.79
CA SER A 357 -5.85 30.20 -51.80
C SER A 357 -6.97 29.17 -52.12
N ILE A 358 -8.22 29.66 -52.29
CA ILE A 358 -9.39 29.09 -53.01
C ILE A 358 -10.38 28.18 -52.22
N LEU A 359 -11.59 28.75 -52.06
CA LEU A 359 -12.91 28.12 -51.78
C LEU A 359 -13.67 27.91 -53.11
N PRO A 360 -14.64 26.98 -53.19
CA PRO A 360 -16.09 27.31 -53.13
C PRO A 360 -16.90 26.32 -52.23
N THR A 361 -18.05 26.58 -51.59
CA THR A 361 -19.36 27.21 -51.94
C THR A 361 -20.19 26.39 -52.96
N THR A 362 -21.55 26.31 -52.94
CA THR A 362 -22.61 27.07 -52.24
C THR A 362 -23.97 26.32 -52.27
N ASN A 363 -24.95 26.73 -51.42
CA ASN A 363 -26.42 26.88 -51.65
C ASN A 363 -27.22 26.59 -50.34
N GLY A 364 -28.21 27.37 -49.89
CA GLY A 364 -28.70 28.70 -50.32
C GLY A 364 -29.70 29.33 -49.32
N PHE A 365 -29.89 30.66 -49.44
CA PHE A 365 -31.12 31.49 -49.43
C PHE A 365 -32.45 30.97 -48.81
N GLU A 366 -33.36 31.74 -48.19
CA GLU A 366 -33.86 33.14 -48.36
C GLU A 366 -34.19 33.85 -47.00
N LYS A 367 -34.07 35.18 -46.77
CA LYS A 367 -35.08 36.30 -46.83
C LYS A 367 -36.37 36.12 -45.97
N ASP A 368 -37.03 37.14 -45.37
CA ASP A 368 -36.93 38.62 -45.40
C ASP A 368 -37.66 39.35 -44.21
N ILE A 369 -37.42 40.68 -44.02
CA ILE A 369 -38.36 41.76 -43.53
C ILE A 369 -38.87 41.92 -42.06
N SER A 370 -38.45 43.04 -41.42
CA SER A 370 -39.18 44.06 -40.57
C SER A 370 -39.70 43.91 -39.10
N ARG A 371 -39.19 44.84 -38.23
CA ARG A 371 -39.88 45.83 -37.34
C ARG A 371 -40.44 45.53 -35.91
N MET A 372 -39.95 46.33 -34.94
CA MET A 372 -40.64 47.13 -33.89
C MET A 372 -41.15 46.58 -32.52
N SER A 373 -40.36 46.87 -31.46
CA SER A 373 -40.62 47.87 -30.37
C SER A 373 -41.47 47.60 -29.09
N LEU A 374 -41.02 48.23 -27.96
CA LEU A 374 -41.71 48.54 -26.66
C LEU A 374 -41.98 47.33 -25.70
N ASN A 375 -42.15 47.40 -24.36
CA ASN A 375 -41.92 48.35 -23.22
C ASN A 375 -42.19 47.59 -21.86
N SER A 376 -42.07 48.08 -20.60
CA SER A 376 -41.19 49.05 -19.87
C SER A 376 -41.59 49.10 -18.35
N SER A 377 -40.75 49.69 -17.46
CA SER A 377 -41.09 50.23 -16.10
C SER A 377 -41.40 49.23 -14.94
N ASP A 378 -41.29 49.53 -13.63
CA ASP A 378 -40.54 50.51 -12.77
C ASP A 378 -40.74 50.11 -11.26
N GLY A 379 -40.04 50.66 -10.23
CA GLY A 379 -40.36 50.32 -8.80
C GLY A 379 -39.40 50.59 -7.59
N SER A 380 -38.80 51.78 -7.46
CA SER A 380 -38.24 52.46 -6.24
C SER A 380 -38.24 51.90 -4.76
N GLN A 381 -37.09 52.13 -4.06
CA GLN A 381 -36.87 52.79 -2.70
C GLN A 381 -36.72 52.06 -1.31
N GLN A 382 -35.66 52.51 -0.56
CA GLN A 382 -35.49 52.73 0.93
C GLN A 382 -35.43 51.54 1.94
N SER A 383 -34.77 51.59 3.14
CA SER A 383 -33.67 52.44 3.71
C SER A 383 -33.09 51.90 5.08
N ASN A 384 -31.85 52.33 5.42
CA ASN A 384 -31.20 52.55 6.76
C ASN A 384 -30.97 51.49 7.90
N SER A 385 -29.74 51.54 8.47
CA SER A 385 -29.31 51.47 9.91
C SER A 385 -29.33 50.16 10.76
N GLU A 386 -28.53 49.99 11.86
CA GLU A 386 -27.09 50.29 12.14
C GLU A 386 -26.52 49.70 13.48
N VAL A 387 -25.20 49.85 13.73
CA VAL A 387 -24.38 49.84 15.00
C VAL A 387 -24.23 48.61 15.95
N ARG A 388 -23.06 47.94 15.82
CA ARG A 388 -21.99 47.49 16.78
C ARG A 388 -22.19 47.13 18.29
N HIS A 389 -21.29 46.22 18.73
CA HIS A 389 -20.41 46.19 19.96
C HIS A 389 -20.63 45.16 21.12
N VAL A 390 -19.62 44.28 21.29
CA VAL A 390 -18.83 43.99 22.54
C VAL A 390 -19.40 43.08 23.66
N ASP A 391 -18.97 41.81 23.61
CA ASP A 391 -18.06 41.12 24.57
C ASP A 391 -18.57 40.43 25.89
N SER A 392 -17.89 39.30 26.17
CA SER A 392 -17.59 38.60 27.44
C SER A 392 -18.69 38.20 28.45
N GLY A 393 -18.94 36.88 28.50
CA GLY A 393 -18.61 36.07 29.69
C GLY A 393 -19.72 35.72 30.69
N GLY A 394 -19.96 34.41 30.89
CA GLY A 394 -20.78 33.89 32.01
C GLY A 394 -21.01 32.38 31.96
N GLN A 395 -20.68 31.68 33.04
CA GLN A 395 -21.12 30.29 33.29
C GLN A 395 -22.46 30.29 34.05
N TYR A 396 -23.28 29.23 33.93
CA TYR A 396 -23.85 28.47 35.08
C TYR A 396 -24.78 27.31 34.64
N SER A 397 -25.23 26.53 35.62
CA SER A 397 -25.71 25.14 35.57
C SER A 397 -27.09 24.85 34.94
N SER A 398 -27.37 23.54 34.79
CA SER A 398 -28.56 22.89 34.22
C SER A 398 -29.91 23.14 34.93
N PRO A 399 -31.02 22.77 34.26
CA PRO A 399 -32.10 22.03 34.91
C PRO A 399 -32.52 20.75 34.14
N SER A 400 -33.53 20.03 34.63
CA SER A 400 -34.15 18.83 34.04
C SER A 400 -35.58 18.64 34.57
N ARG A 401 -36.35 17.65 34.05
CA ARG A 401 -37.76 17.26 34.38
C ARG A 401 -38.85 18.02 33.58
N ASP A 402 -40.09 17.52 33.38
CA ASP A 402 -40.71 16.21 33.76
C ASP A 402 -41.86 15.72 32.84
N SER A 403 -42.21 14.43 32.99
CA SER A 403 -43.52 13.72 32.86
C SER A 403 -44.61 14.05 31.81
N GLY A 404 -45.23 12.99 31.26
CA GLY A 404 -46.61 13.03 30.70
C GLY A 404 -47.11 11.68 30.13
N SER A 405 -48.30 11.20 30.55
CA SER A 405 -49.02 10.03 30.00
C SER A 405 -50.54 10.16 30.28
N PRO A 406 -51.44 9.50 29.52
CA PRO A 406 -52.21 8.40 30.13
C PRO A 406 -52.71 7.27 29.17
N ASP A 407 -53.07 6.12 29.77
CA ASP A 407 -54.28 5.25 29.64
C ASP A 407 -55.11 5.18 28.33
N ASP A 408 -55.90 4.13 28.03
CA ASP A 408 -55.96 2.68 28.38
C ASP A 408 -57.10 2.08 27.50
N ASP A 409 -57.02 0.80 27.08
CA ASP A 409 -58.22 0.03 26.68
C ASP A 409 -57.98 -1.50 26.65
N ARG A 410 -59.04 -2.29 26.85
CA ARG A 410 -58.98 -3.75 27.07
C ARG A 410 -60.05 -4.53 26.32
N PHE A 411 -59.79 -5.80 25.98
CA PHE A 411 -60.78 -6.87 26.12
C PHE A 411 -60.16 -8.26 26.40
N GLN A 412 -60.97 -9.17 26.96
CA GLN A 412 -60.60 -10.51 27.48
C GLN A 412 -61.10 -11.63 26.52
N GLY A 413 -60.72 -12.91 26.61
CA GLY A 413 -59.79 -13.64 27.51
C GLY A 413 -60.05 -15.17 27.49
N HIS A 414 -59.55 -15.90 28.50
CA HIS A 414 -59.80 -17.33 28.82
C HIS A 414 -59.20 -18.43 27.90
N ASN A 415 -58.84 -19.65 28.36
CA ASN A 415 -58.56 -20.19 29.71
C ASN A 415 -57.85 -21.58 29.60
N GLN A 416 -56.89 -21.88 30.50
CA GLN A 416 -56.56 -23.23 31.08
C GLN A 416 -56.19 -24.40 30.12
N SER A 417 -55.33 -25.39 30.43
CA SER A 417 -54.50 -25.83 31.59
C SER A 417 -53.35 -26.74 31.03
N VAL A 418 -52.55 -27.61 31.68
CA VAL A 418 -52.55 -28.36 32.97
C VAL A 418 -51.11 -28.64 33.44
N SER A 419 -50.95 -28.94 34.73
CA SER A 419 -49.82 -29.60 35.44
C SER A 419 -49.50 -31.04 34.95
N ALA A 420 -48.44 -31.76 35.36
CA ALA A 420 -47.08 -31.48 35.89
C ALA A 420 -46.27 -32.81 36.05
N SER A 421 -44.97 -32.72 36.35
CA SER A 421 -44.05 -33.81 36.79
C SER A 421 -43.76 -34.96 35.80
N GLY A 422 -42.62 -35.67 35.85
CA GLY A 422 -41.39 -35.47 36.64
C GLY A 422 -40.93 -36.72 37.42
N ALA A 423 -39.88 -37.41 36.95
CA ALA A 423 -39.10 -38.41 37.70
C ALA A 423 -37.77 -38.74 36.99
N VAL A 424 -36.79 -39.28 37.72
CA VAL A 424 -35.46 -39.70 37.24
C VAL A 424 -35.17 -41.13 37.70
N ALA A 425 -34.57 -41.96 36.84
CA ALA A 425 -33.85 -43.18 37.25
C ALA A 425 -32.83 -43.58 36.16
N THR A 426 -31.70 -44.16 36.57
CA THR A 426 -30.64 -44.71 35.71
C THR A 426 -30.33 -46.15 36.13
N ASN A 427 -29.93 -47.02 35.19
CA ASN A 427 -28.65 -47.79 35.22
C ASN A 427 -28.61 -48.99 34.24
N ASP A 428 -27.37 -49.33 33.85
CA ASP A 428 -26.78 -50.65 33.56
C ASP A 428 -27.54 -51.73 32.76
N SER A 429 -26.95 -52.19 31.64
CA SER A 429 -26.28 -53.52 31.56
C SER A 429 -25.77 -53.90 30.16
N LEU A 430 -24.64 -54.61 30.12
CA LEU A 430 -24.04 -55.37 29.00
C LEU A 430 -23.85 -56.83 29.49
N PRO A 431 -23.42 -57.81 28.65
CA PRO A 431 -23.82 -58.19 27.29
C PRO A 431 -24.41 -59.64 27.31
N PRO A 432 -24.58 -60.39 26.19
CA PRO A 432 -23.49 -61.09 25.46
C PRO A 432 -23.64 -60.97 23.92
N GLY A 433 -22.80 -61.53 23.02
CA GLY A 433 -21.57 -62.33 23.15
C GLY A 433 -21.51 -63.47 22.12
N GLY A 434 -20.38 -63.70 21.44
CA GLY A 434 -20.17 -64.83 20.53
C GLY A 434 -19.43 -64.51 19.22
N ASP A 435 -18.23 -65.10 19.08
CA ASP A 435 -17.53 -65.71 17.92
C ASP A 435 -17.96 -65.46 16.45
N ALA A 436 -17.13 -65.69 15.42
CA ALA A 436 -15.67 -65.65 15.20
C ALA A 436 -15.36 -66.08 13.74
N ASN A 437 -14.24 -65.59 13.18
CA ASN A 437 -13.40 -66.25 12.17
C ASN A 437 -13.80 -66.39 10.66
N LEU A 438 -12.74 -66.24 9.84
CA LEU A 438 -12.43 -66.90 8.56
C LEU A 438 -13.13 -66.51 7.23
N VAL A 439 -12.56 -65.49 6.59
CA VAL A 439 -11.88 -65.54 5.28
C VAL A 439 -12.38 -66.57 4.22
N SER A 440 -12.92 -66.05 3.11
CA SER A 440 -12.57 -66.52 1.75
C SER A 440 -12.88 -65.47 0.66
N ARG A 441 -12.21 -65.57 -0.50
CA ARG A 441 -12.51 -64.79 -1.72
C ARG A 441 -13.29 -65.68 -2.70
N VAL A 442 -14.33 -65.17 -3.35
CA VAL A 442 -14.71 -65.50 -4.74
C VAL A 442 -15.35 -64.24 -5.37
N SER A 443 -15.14 -64.01 -6.67
CA SER A 443 -15.76 -62.93 -7.44
C SER A 443 -16.97 -63.43 -8.24
N SER A 444 -17.90 -62.54 -8.58
CA SER A 444 -18.93 -62.80 -9.59
C SER A 444 -19.34 -61.51 -10.33
N ASP A 445 -18.76 -61.27 -11.49
CA ASP A 445 -19.31 -60.35 -12.50
C ASP A 445 -20.54 -60.96 -13.17
N LEU A 446 -21.45 -60.14 -13.72
CA LEU A 446 -22.09 -60.41 -15.01
C LEU A 446 -22.70 -59.13 -15.61
N THR A 447 -22.03 -58.55 -16.63
CA THR A 447 -22.55 -58.21 -17.99
C THR A 447 -23.76 -57.22 -18.14
N GLN A 448 -24.06 -56.63 -19.31
CA GLN A 448 -23.72 -56.96 -20.70
C GLN A 448 -23.82 -55.76 -21.69
N TYR A 449 -23.29 -55.93 -22.92
CA TYR A 449 -23.35 -55.06 -24.12
C TYR A 449 -22.47 -53.79 -24.08
N SER A 450 -21.90 -53.29 -25.19
CA SER A 450 -21.75 -53.79 -26.58
C SER A 450 -20.49 -53.17 -27.26
N SER A 451 -20.26 -53.45 -28.55
CA SER A 451 -19.13 -52.96 -29.37
C SER A 451 -19.57 -52.35 -30.71
N ASP A 452 -18.65 -51.63 -31.38
CA ASP A 452 -18.21 -51.83 -32.79
C ASP A 452 -17.44 -50.58 -33.31
N ASN A 453 -16.42 -50.64 -34.19
CA ASN A 453 -15.75 -51.78 -34.87
C ASN A 453 -14.28 -51.45 -35.28
N SER A 454 -13.43 -52.48 -35.48
CA SER A 454 -12.18 -52.64 -36.29
C SER A 454 -11.22 -51.44 -36.59
N GLY A 455 -9.87 -51.57 -36.59
CA GLY A 455 -8.90 -52.70 -36.46
C GLY A 455 -7.45 -52.22 -36.79
N GLU A 456 -6.35 -53.00 -36.86
CA GLU A 456 -6.14 -54.42 -36.54
C GLU A 456 -4.66 -54.81 -36.16
N VAL A 457 -3.71 -54.98 -37.12
CA VAL A 457 -2.35 -55.59 -36.94
C VAL A 457 -1.28 -54.93 -37.90
N VAL A 458 0.07 -55.10 -37.88
CA VAL A 458 1.00 -56.28 -37.78
C VAL A 458 2.37 -55.91 -37.11
N ARG A 459 3.15 -56.93 -36.74
CA ARG A 459 4.56 -56.98 -36.20
C ARG A 459 5.63 -56.54 -37.24
N GLU A 460 6.96 -56.52 -37.06
CA GLU A 460 7.91 -57.31 -36.21
C GLU A 460 9.30 -56.61 -36.05
N ALA A 461 10.36 -57.31 -35.59
CA ALA A 461 11.73 -56.79 -35.29
C ALA A 461 12.83 -57.51 -36.17
N PRO A 462 14.19 -57.46 -35.96
CA PRO A 462 15.05 -56.77 -34.96
C PRO A 462 16.45 -56.23 -35.45
N ALA A 463 17.26 -55.74 -34.48
CA ALA A 463 18.74 -55.92 -34.32
C ALA A 463 19.85 -55.02 -34.95
N SER A 464 20.88 -54.78 -34.10
CA SER A 464 22.35 -54.66 -34.31
C SER A 464 23.10 -53.35 -34.74
N THR A 465 24.10 -53.01 -33.90
CA THR A 465 25.39 -52.29 -34.16
C THR A 465 25.43 -50.77 -34.38
N ALA A 466 26.62 -50.19 -34.12
CA ALA A 466 26.98 -48.75 -34.01
C ALA A 466 28.37 -48.53 -34.69
N PRO A 467 29.06 -47.34 -34.68
CA PRO A 467 28.79 -46.06 -33.98
C PRO A 467 29.09 -44.76 -34.79
N LEU A 468 29.16 -43.62 -34.07
CA LEU A 468 29.88 -42.34 -34.34
C LEU A 468 29.14 -41.08 -34.90
N ARG A 469 29.50 -39.97 -34.23
CA ARG A 469 29.50 -38.53 -34.59
C ARG A 469 28.23 -37.66 -34.50
N GLU A 470 28.49 -36.42 -34.07
CA GLU A 470 27.60 -35.27 -33.94
C GLU A 470 27.50 -34.53 -35.32
N SER A 471 26.66 -33.51 -35.57
CA SER A 471 25.81 -32.67 -34.70
C SER A 471 24.66 -32.02 -35.49
N ALA A 472 23.41 -32.05 -35.00
CA ALA A 472 22.34 -31.09 -35.34
C ALA A 472 21.08 -31.26 -34.44
N PHE A 473 20.25 -30.22 -34.34
CA PHE A 473 19.02 -30.15 -33.52
C PHE A 473 17.85 -31.01 -34.04
N PRO A 474 16.96 -31.45 -33.12
CA PRO A 474 15.53 -31.50 -33.37
C PRO A 474 14.71 -30.59 -32.44
N LEU A 475 13.54 -30.12 -32.91
CA LEU A 475 12.52 -29.42 -32.12
C LEU A 475 11.31 -30.33 -31.88
N ARG A 476 10.82 -30.37 -30.62
CA ARG A 476 9.41 -30.62 -30.15
C ARG A 476 8.68 -31.87 -30.74
N LEU A 477 7.99 -32.71 -29.98
CA LEU A 477 6.93 -32.51 -28.97
C LEU A 477 6.79 -33.82 -28.14
N SER A 478 6.06 -33.93 -27.02
CA SER A 478 5.82 -33.00 -25.90
C SER A 478 5.09 -33.74 -24.76
N GLU A 479 5.74 -33.98 -23.62
CA GLU A 479 5.05 -34.39 -22.38
C GLU A 479 5.38 -33.42 -21.24
N SER A 480 4.38 -32.67 -20.77
CA SER A 480 4.55 -31.62 -19.76
C SER A 480 4.52 -32.19 -18.34
N ARG A 481 5.65 -32.75 -17.88
CA ARG A 481 5.82 -33.12 -16.46
C ARG A 481 5.80 -31.87 -15.56
N SER A 482 4.90 -31.87 -14.59
CA SER A 482 4.78 -30.81 -13.58
C SER A 482 6.08 -30.66 -12.79
N ARG A 483 6.60 -29.42 -12.69
CA ARG A 483 7.85 -29.09 -11.98
C ARG A 483 7.56 -28.10 -10.86
N SER A 484 7.46 -28.59 -9.63
CA SER A 484 7.37 -27.78 -8.42
C SER A 484 7.83 -28.58 -7.19
N GLN A 485 9.12 -28.87 -7.11
CA GLN A 485 9.77 -29.27 -5.86
C GLN A 485 11.01 -28.41 -5.60
N THR A 486 11.13 -28.00 -4.34
CA THR A 486 12.20 -27.17 -3.80
C THR A 486 13.51 -27.95 -3.71
N ILE A 487 14.63 -27.25 -3.92
CA ILE A 487 15.97 -27.80 -3.64
C ILE A 487 16.16 -27.87 -2.12
N TRP A 488 16.48 -29.05 -1.60
CA TRP A 488 17.49 -29.33 -0.55
C TRP A 488 17.26 -30.69 0.14
N ARG A 489 17.78 -31.78 -0.46
CA ARG A 489 18.32 -32.95 0.28
C ARG A 489 19.37 -33.67 -0.57
N ARG A 490 20.47 -34.06 0.07
CA ARG A 490 21.22 -35.30 -0.22
C ARG A 490 21.33 -36.07 1.10
N PRO A 491 21.27 -37.41 1.10
CA PRO A 491 21.50 -38.19 2.31
C PRO A 491 23.00 -38.24 2.64
N SER A 492 23.34 -38.37 3.92
CA SER A 492 24.63 -38.89 4.37
C SER A 492 24.40 -40.18 5.13
N GLU A 493 25.18 -41.20 4.84
CA GLU A 493 25.16 -42.46 5.57
C GLU A 493 25.99 -42.38 6.87
N LYS A 494 25.92 -43.46 7.64
CA LYS A 494 26.59 -43.62 8.95
C LYS A 494 28.12 -43.68 8.78
N PHE A 495 28.87 -42.95 9.60
CA PHE A 495 30.18 -43.42 10.09
C PHE A 495 30.54 -42.82 11.45
N SER A 496 31.18 -43.63 12.29
CA SER A 496 31.69 -43.27 13.62
C SER A 496 33.10 -42.67 13.52
N PRO A 497 33.58 -41.90 14.52
CA PRO A 497 34.77 -41.06 14.35
C PRO A 497 36.09 -41.84 14.34
N ARG A 498 37.09 -41.29 13.63
CA ARG A 498 38.51 -41.59 13.83
C ARG A 498 39.29 -40.29 14.07
N ILE A 499 40.24 -40.37 14.98
CA ILE A 499 41.09 -39.25 15.41
C ILE A 499 42.19 -39.01 14.36
N ILE A 500 42.29 -37.79 13.85
CA ILE A 500 43.51 -37.24 13.23
C ILE A 500 43.67 -35.81 13.76
N SER A 501 44.89 -35.45 14.17
CA SER A 501 45.21 -34.14 14.75
C SER A 501 46.13 -33.36 13.82
N SER A 502 45.73 -32.13 13.47
CA SER A 502 46.60 -31.13 12.83
C SER A 502 46.05 -29.72 13.11
N PRO A 503 46.87 -28.76 13.58
CA PRO A 503 46.36 -27.45 13.99
C PRO A 503 46.32 -26.44 12.83
N SER A 504 45.13 -25.94 12.50
CA SER A 504 44.95 -24.68 11.77
C SER A 504 44.41 -23.62 12.73
N MET A 505 45.20 -22.57 12.99
CA MET A 505 44.83 -21.45 13.84
C MET A 505 43.99 -20.43 13.04
N ASP A 506 42.76 -20.81 12.71
CA ASP A 506 41.75 -19.86 12.23
C ASP A 506 40.95 -19.30 13.41
N SER A 507 40.58 -18.03 13.32
CA SER A 507 40.12 -17.23 14.45
C SER A 507 38.74 -17.67 14.99
N ARG A 508 38.74 -18.48 16.05
CA ARG A 508 37.55 -18.62 16.91
C ARG A 508 37.36 -17.32 17.72
N PRO A 509 36.20 -16.63 17.63
CA PRO A 509 35.80 -15.68 18.67
C PRO A 509 35.55 -16.43 20.00
N ASP A 510 35.44 -15.68 21.11
CA ASP A 510 35.44 -16.23 22.48
C ASP A 510 34.15 -17.00 22.86
N LEU A 511 34.02 -18.19 22.28
CA LEU A 511 33.01 -19.19 22.63
C LEU A 511 33.20 -19.71 24.07
N SER A 512 34.42 -19.64 24.62
CA SER A 512 34.74 -20.13 25.97
C SER A 512 34.13 -19.23 27.05
N GLY A 513 34.26 -17.91 26.90
CA GLY A 513 33.62 -16.92 27.77
C GLY A 513 32.10 -17.01 27.69
N ILE A 514 31.53 -17.12 26.49
CA ILE A 514 30.08 -17.23 26.30
C ILE A 514 29.53 -18.54 26.89
N GLU A 515 30.19 -19.68 26.68
CA GLU A 515 29.78 -20.96 27.27
C GLU A 515 29.84 -20.89 28.81
N THR A 516 30.89 -20.30 29.38
CA THR A 516 31.02 -20.10 30.83
C THR A 516 29.91 -19.20 31.39
N GLN A 517 29.59 -18.12 30.70
CA GLN A 517 28.52 -17.18 31.10
C GLN A 517 27.13 -17.83 31.02
N VAL A 518 26.86 -18.63 29.97
CA VAL A 518 25.62 -19.40 29.84
C VAL A 518 25.52 -20.47 30.93
N ARG A 519 26.61 -21.17 31.26
CA ARG A 519 26.64 -22.15 32.36
C ARG A 519 26.34 -21.49 33.71
N LYS A 520 26.87 -20.29 33.98
CA LYS A 520 26.48 -19.52 35.18
C LYS A 520 24.98 -19.25 35.21
N PHE A 521 24.42 -18.69 34.13
CA PHE A 521 22.99 -18.42 34.05
C PHE A 521 22.12 -19.67 34.23
N ILE A 522 22.58 -20.84 33.79
CA ILE A 522 21.90 -22.13 33.99
C ILE A 522 21.86 -22.55 35.47
N GLU A 523 22.86 -22.22 36.28
CA GLU A 523 22.77 -22.42 37.74
C GLU A 523 21.88 -21.35 38.39
N ASP A 524 21.94 -20.08 37.93
CA ASP A 524 21.04 -19.01 38.37
C ASP A 524 19.56 -19.35 38.06
N LEU A 525 19.25 -20.05 36.96
CA LEU A 525 17.91 -20.56 36.62
C LEU A 525 17.41 -21.69 37.53
N LYS A 526 18.32 -22.45 38.17
CA LYS A 526 17.96 -23.53 39.12
C LYS A 526 17.76 -23.04 40.54
N SER A 527 18.11 -21.79 40.83
CA SER A 527 17.93 -21.18 42.15
C SER A 527 16.45 -21.00 42.48
N ASP A 528 16.06 -21.19 43.74
CA ASP A 528 14.72 -20.85 44.24
C ASP A 528 14.45 -19.33 44.25
N SER A 529 15.49 -18.50 44.04
CA SER A 529 15.35 -17.04 43.98
C SER A 529 14.72 -16.57 42.67
N VAL A 530 13.47 -16.11 42.76
CA VAL A 530 12.72 -15.49 41.64
C VAL A 530 13.51 -14.35 41.00
N ASP A 531 14.28 -13.57 41.76
CA ASP A 531 15.06 -12.46 41.22
C ASP A 531 16.26 -12.93 40.39
N LEU A 532 16.92 -14.03 40.80
CA LEU A 532 17.99 -14.67 40.01
C LEU A 532 17.43 -15.32 38.75
N GLN A 533 16.32 -16.06 38.85
CA GLN A 533 15.63 -16.65 37.70
C GLN A 533 15.20 -15.56 36.70
N ARG A 534 14.58 -14.46 37.17
CA ARG A 534 14.13 -13.35 36.31
C ARG A 534 15.29 -12.68 35.58
N THR A 535 16.43 -12.49 36.26
CA THR A 535 17.64 -11.91 35.69
C THR A 535 18.28 -12.85 34.67
N ALA A 536 18.55 -14.11 35.03
CA ALA A 536 19.18 -15.08 34.14
C ALA A 536 18.32 -15.41 32.90
N THR A 537 16.99 -15.46 33.05
CA THR A 537 16.08 -15.64 31.91
C THR A 537 16.10 -14.43 30.97
N ALA A 538 16.22 -13.21 31.51
CA ALA A 538 16.35 -11.99 30.71
C ALA A 538 17.67 -11.96 29.93
N GLU A 539 18.79 -12.32 30.57
CA GLU A 539 20.10 -12.38 29.91
C GLU A 539 20.16 -13.46 28.82
N ILE A 540 19.62 -14.66 29.08
CA ILE A 540 19.50 -15.71 28.06
C ILE A 540 18.62 -15.25 26.89
N ARG A 541 17.52 -14.52 27.14
CA ARG A 541 16.69 -13.88 26.11
C ARG A 541 17.51 -12.91 25.23
N GLN A 542 18.40 -12.10 25.82
CA GLN A 542 19.25 -11.16 25.06
C GLN A 542 20.37 -11.87 24.28
N LEU A 543 21.10 -12.80 24.92
CA LEU A 543 22.17 -13.56 24.25
C LEU A 543 21.66 -14.33 23.03
N ALA A 544 20.44 -14.89 23.11
CA ALA A 544 19.80 -15.59 22.01
C ALA A 544 19.22 -14.66 20.92
N LYS A 545 19.13 -13.34 21.13
CA LYS A 545 18.34 -12.43 20.28
C LYS A 545 18.90 -12.26 18.87
N HIS A 546 20.20 -12.01 18.73
CA HIS A 546 20.82 -11.59 17.46
C HIS A 546 21.88 -12.54 16.91
N ASN A 547 22.67 -13.21 17.75
CA ASN A 547 23.76 -14.10 17.30
C ASN A 547 23.24 -15.56 17.10
N MET A 548 23.82 -16.33 16.17
CA MET A 548 23.36 -17.70 15.85
C MET A 548 24.13 -18.77 16.65
N GLU A 549 25.42 -18.56 16.85
CA GLU A 549 26.32 -19.41 17.63
C GLU A 549 25.88 -19.45 19.10
N ASN A 550 25.47 -18.32 19.67
CA ASN A 550 24.89 -18.19 21.00
C ASN A 550 23.65 -19.08 21.16
N ARG A 551 22.77 -19.15 20.15
CA ARG A 551 21.56 -20.01 20.21
C ARG A 551 21.96 -21.49 20.29
N ILE A 552 23.05 -21.87 19.63
CA ILE A 552 23.60 -23.24 19.67
C ILE A 552 24.27 -23.50 21.03
N VAL A 553 25.07 -22.56 21.55
CA VAL A 553 25.72 -22.68 22.88
C VAL A 553 24.68 -22.78 24.01
N ILE A 554 23.65 -21.93 24.00
CA ILE A 554 22.55 -21.95 24.99
C ILE A 554 21.80 -23.29 24.98
N ALA A 555 21.51 -23.84 23.79
CA ALA A 555 20.90 -25.16 23.66
C ALA A 555 21.83 -26.27 24.18
N ASN A 556 23.09 -26.29 23.73
CA ASN A 556 24.09 -27.30 24.09
C ASN A 556 24.46 -27.31 25.58
N CYS A 557 24.37 -26.16 26.27
CA CYS A 557 24.58 -26.10 27.71
C CYS A 557 23.42 -26.67 28.54
N GLY A 558 22.26 -26.93 27.91
CA GLY A 558 21.09 -27.52 28.57
C GLY A 558 20.06 -26.50 29.08
N ALA A 559 20.04 -25.27 28.57
CA ALA A 559 19.06 -24.26 29.02
C ALA A 559 17.60 -24.60 28.63
N ILE A 560 17.38 -25.33 27.54
CA ILE A 560 16.04 -25.55 26.96
C ILE A 560 15.04 -26.17 27.95
N PRO A 561 15.32 -27.29 28.64
CA PRO A 561 14.37 -27.87 29.61
C PRO A 561 14.05 -26.94 30.79
N LEU A 562 15.03 -26.15 31.25
CA LEU A 562 14.81 -25.17 32.32
C LEU A 562 13.89 -24.03 31.87
N LEU A 563 14.15 -23.48 30.67
CA LEU A 563 13.28 -22.46 30.06
C LEU A 563 11.85 -22.99 29.84
N VAL A 564 11.69 -24.28 29.49
CA VAL A 564 10.37 -24.91 29.34
C VAL A 564 9.64 -25.03 30.68
N GLY A 565 10.33 -25.43 31.76
CA GLY A 565 9.74 -25.45 33.11
C GLY A 565 9.29 -24.06 33.56
N LEU A 566 10.09 -23.03 33.28
CA LEU A 566 9.79 -21.63 33.63
C LEU A 566 8.61 -21.01 32.84
N LEU A 567 8.09 -21.68 31.81
CA LEU A 567 6.81 -21.30 31.17
C LEU A 567 5.62 -21.45 32.12
N GLN A 568 5.72 -22.28 33.17
CA GLN A 568 4.69 -22.44 34.21
C GLN A 568 4.91 -21.52 35.42
N SER A 569 5.86 -20.57 35.35
CA SER A 569 6.11 -19.62 36.45
C SER A 569 4.95 -18.65 36.65
N THR A 570 4.61 -18.39 37.92
CA THR A 570 3.61 -17.38 38.30
C THR A 570 4.15 -15.94 38.19
N ASP A 571 5.47 -15.75 38.07
CA ASP A 571 6.06 -14.44 37.74
C ASP A 571 5.92 -14.20 36.24
N GLN A 572 5.06 -13.25 35.86
CA GLN A 572 4.79 -12.94 34.46
C GLN A 572 6.04 -12.56 33.67
N LYS A 573 7.07 -11.98 34.31
CA LYS A 573 8.28 -11.53 33.61
C LYS A 573 9.27 -12.66 33.42
N ILE A 574 9.31 -13.64 34.32
CA ILE A 574 9.97 -14.94 34.07
C ILE A 574 9.28 -15.64 32.89
N GLN A 575 7.96 -15.81 32.93
CA GLN A 575 7.20 -16.51 31.89
C GLN A 575 7.37 -15.84 30.51
N GLU A 576 7.24 -14.51 30.43
CA GLU A 576 7.46 -13.72 29.22
C GLU A 576 8.92 -13.83 28.71
N ASN A 577 9.91 -13.72 29.59
CA ASN A 577 11.31 -13.87 29.19
C ASN A 577 11.60 -15.30 28.70
N ALA A 578 11.05 -16.32 29.34
CA ALA A 578 11.26 -17.74 29.01
C ALA A 578 10.68 -18.08 27.63
N VAL A 579 9.44 -17.68 27.35
CA VAL A 579 8.83 -17.88 26.01
C VAL A 579 9.56 -17.07 24.93
N THR A 580 10.05 -15.87 25.25
CA THR A 580 10.84 -15.07 24.29
C THR A 580 12.22 -15.70 24.02
N ALA A 581 12.86 -16.28 25.04
CA ALA A 581 14.11 -17.02 24.88
C ALA A 581 13.89 -18.27 24.00
N LEU A 582 12.83 -19.05 24.25
CA LEU A 582 12.49 -20.21 23.41
C LEU A 582 12.14 -19.81 21.98
N LEU A 583 11.41 -18.71 21.76
CA LEU A 583 11.16 -18.14 20.43
C LEU A 583 12.49 -17.84 19.71
N ASN A 584 13.40 -17.12 20.38
CA ASN A 584 14.71 -16.78 19.85
C ASN A 584 15.55 -18.03 19.54
N LEU A 585 15.55 -19.03 20.41
CA LEU A 585 16.25 -20.30 20.19
C LEU A 585 15.64 -21.10 19.02
N SER A 586 14.31 -21.07 18.84
CA SER A 586 13.59 -21.77 17.78
C SER A 586 13.91 -21.28 16.36
N ILE A 587 14.63 -20.18 16.19
CA ILE A 587 15.09 -19.72 14.86
C ILE A 587 16.11 -20.71 14.25
N ASN A 588 16.77 -21.54 15.06
CA ASN A 588 17.67 -22.60 14.61
C ASN A 588 16.93 -23.96 14.51
N ASP A 589 17.06 -24.68 13.39
CA ASP A 589 16.34 -25.94 13.13
C ASP A 589 16.70 -27.10 14.07
N ASN A 590 17.97 -27.19 14.49
CA ASN A 590 18.38 -28.18 15.50
C ASN A 590 17.71 -27.87 16.85
N ASN A 591 17.64 -26.58 17.21
CA ASN A 591 16.99 -26.13 18.43
C ASN A 591 15.46 -26.34 18.40
N LYS A 592 14.77 -26.17 17.25
CA LYS A 592 13.34 -26.52 17.12
C LYS A 592 13.08 -27.97 17.55
N THR A 593 13.95 -28.88 17.11
CA THR A 593 13.88 -30.30 17.44
C THR A 593 14.15 -30.52 18.93
N ALA A 594 15.17 -29.86 19.50
CA ALA A 594 15.48 -29.93 20.93
C ALA A 594 14.36 -29.37 21.83
N ILE A 595 13.71 -28.27 21.44
CA ILE A 595 12.57 -27.67 22.15
C ILE A 595 11.36 -28.60 22.12
N ALA A 596 11.05 -29.21 20.96
CA ALA A 596 9.96 -30.17 20.85
C ALA A 596 10.20 -31.47 21.65
N ASN A 597 11.47 -31.94 21.70
CA ASN A 597 11.89 -33.08 22.50
C ASN A 597 11.97 -32.80 24.01
N ALA A 598 11.93 -31.53 24.42
CA ALA A 598 11.77 -31.11 25.81
C ALA A 598 10.29 -30.92 26.19
N ASP A 599 9.36 -31.50 25.43
CA ASP A 599 7.90 -31.47 25.61
C ASP A 599 7.29 -30.06 25.77
N ALA A 600 7.91 -29.04 25.17
CA ALA A 600 7.52 -27.63 25.29
C ALA A 600 6.10 -27.28 24.79
N ILE A 601 5.42 -28.17 24.06
CA ILE A 601 4.15 -27.85 23.38
C ILE A 601 3.04 -27.52 24.40
N ASP A 602 2.84 -28.35 25.41
CA ASP A 602 1.74 -28.14 26.35
C ASP A 602 2.02 -26.96 27.32
N PRO A 603 3.27 -26.76 27.82
CA PRO A 603 3.67 -25.51 28.48
C PRO A 603 3.53 -24.25 27.62
N LEU A 604 3.78 -24.31 26.30
CA LEU A 604 3.54 -23.17 25.40
C LEU A 604 2.04 -22.86 25.27
N ILE A 605 1.18 -23.89 25.20
CA ILE A 605 -0.28 -23.73 25.19
C ILE A 605 -0.75 -23.08 26.50
N HIS A 606 -0.21 -23.50 27.65
CA HIS A 606 -0.49 -22.83 28.93
C HIS A 606 -0.16 -21.33 28.89
N VAL A 607 1.02 -20.93 28.39
CA VAL A 607 1.36 -19.50 28.22
C VAL A 607 0.43 -18.77 27.25
N LEU A 608 -0.05 -19.45 26.21
CA LEU A 608 -1.03 -18.90 25.26
C LEU A 608 -2.41 -18.68 25.91
N GLU A 609 -2.78 -19.48 26.91
CA GLU A 609 -4.01 -19.32 27.70
C GLU A 609 -3.86 -18.30 28.84
N THR A 610 -2.77 -18.32 29.62
CA THR A 610 -2.66 -17.53 30.87
C THR A 610 -1.72 -16.33 30.82
N GLY A 611 -0.85 -16.23 29.81
CA GLY A 611 0.22 -15.22 29.77
C GLY A 611 -0.25 -13.78 29.51
N ASN A 612 0.65 -12.83 29.73
CA ASN A 612 0.47 -11.44 29.30
C ASN A 612 0.46 -11.33 27.75
N ALA A 613 0.11 -10.16 27.20
CA ALA A 613 -0.04 -9.99 25.75
C ALA A 613 1.23 -10.38 24.95
N GLU A 614 2.41 -9.90 25.38
CA GLU A 614 3.69 -10.25 24.74
C GLU A 614 4.02 -11.75 24.89
N ALA A 615 3.73 -12.36 26.02
CA ALA A 615 3.93 -13.78 26.25
C ALA A 615 3.03 -14.66 25.35
N LYS A 616 1.76 -14.26 25.16
CA LYS A 616 0.82 -14.92 24.23
C LYS A 616 1.26 -14.79 22.78
N GLU A 617 1.67 -13.60 22.36
CA GLU A 617 2.27 -13.34 21.04
C GLU A 617 3.49 -14.25 20.79
N ASN A 618 4.44 -14.25 21.73
CA ASN A 618 5.67 -15.02 21.63
C ASN A 618 5.40 -16.55 21.67
N SER A 619 4.38 -17.01 22.41
CA SER A 619 3.96 -18.42 22.39
C SER A 619 3.39 -18.82 21.03
N ALA A 620 2.45 -18.04 20.47
CA ALA A 620 1.89 -18.30 19.14
C ALA A 620 2.98 -18.33 18.05
N ALA A 621 3.94 -17.39 18.10
CA ALA A 621 5.09 -17.37 17.20
C ALA A 621 6.02 -18.60 17.40
N THR A 622 6.19 -19.08 18.62
CA THR A 622 7.00 -20.29 18.91
C THR A 622 6.30 -21.55 18.41
N LEU A 623 4.99 -21.70 18.66
CA LEU A 623 4.18 -22.80 18.14
C LEU A 623 4.18 -22.82 16.60
N PHE A 624 4.09 -21.65 15.94
CA PHE A 624 4.32 -21.53 14.50
C PHE A 624 5.70 -22.08 14.10
N SER A 625 6.78 -21.59 14.72
CA SER A 625 8.16 -22.01 14.43
C SER A 625 8.37 -23.52 14.56
N LEU A 626 7.83 -24.14 15.63
CA LEU A 626 7.90 -25.57 15.85
C LEU A 626 7.05 -26.39 14.85
N SER A 627 5.89 -25.87 14.44
CA SER A 627 4.98 -26.53 13.48
C SER A 627 5.52 -26.66 12.05
N VAL A 628 6.67 -26.05 11.74
CA VAL A 628 7.39 -26.26 10.47
C VAL A 628 7.86 -27.72 10.33
N ILE A 629 8.06 -28.41 11.45
CA ILE A 629 8.29 -29.87 11.51
C ILE A 629 6.94 -30.59 11.48
N GLU A 630 6.76 -31.57 10.59
CA GLU A 630 5.47 -32.23 10.36
C GLU A 630 4.96 -32.97 11.61
N GLU A 631 5.83 -33.69 12.31
CA GLU A 631 5.52 -34.42 13.54
C GLU A 631 4.97 -33.46 14.62
N ASN A 632 5.59 -32.28 14.75
CA ASN A 632 5.13 -31.23 15.66
C ASN A 632 3.79 -30.63 15.21
N LYS A 633 3.58 -30.42 13.92
CA LYS A 633 2.31 -29.91 13.35
C LYS A 633 1.13 -30.83 13.70
N VAL A 634 1.35 -32.14 13.75
CA VAL A 634 0.37 -33.14 14.19
C VAL A 634 0.20 -33.12 15.72
N LYS A 635 1.28 -33.01 16.51
CA LYS A 635 1.21 -32.95 17.98
C LYS A 635 0.50 -31.67 18.47
N ILE A 636 0.94 -30.48 18.03
CA ILE A 636 0.35 -29.17 18.37
C ILE A 636 -1.15 -29.14 18.03
N GLY A 637 -1.54 -29.66 16.86
CA GLY A 637 -2.94 -29.72 16.43
C GLY A 637 -3.82 -30.72 17.19
N ARG A 638 -3.22 -31.60 18.00
CA ARG A 638 -3.90 -32.56 18.89
C ARG A 638 -3.88 -32.13 20.36
N SER A 639 -2.85 -31.42 20.83
CA SER A 639 -2.71 -30.86 22.19
C SER A 639 -3.72 -29.74 22.55
N GLY A 640 -4.66 -29.39 21.66
CA GLY A 640 -5.69 -28.37 21.95
C GLY A 640 -5.31 -26.92 21.63
N ALA A 641 -4.07 -26.65 21.19
CA ALA A 641 -3.54 -25.31 20.87
C ALA A 641 -4.44 -24.44 19.96
N ILE A 642 -5.29 -25.07 19.15
CA ILE A 642 -6.12 -24.41 18.15
C ILE A 642 -7.16 -23.46 18.77
N ARG A 643 -7.76 -23.78 19.93
CA ARG A 643 -8.75 -22.86 20.56
C ARG A 643 -8.08 -21.57 21.07
N PRO A 644 -7.00 -21.63 21.89
CA PRO A 644 -6.31 -20.41 22.32
C PRO A 644 -5.68 -19.60 21.17
N LEU A 645 -5.27 -20.25 20.07
CA LEU A 645 -4.85 -19.55 18.86
C LEU A 645 -6.00 -18.77 18.20
N VAL A 646 -7.23 -19.30 18.18
CA VAL A 646 -8.40 -18.58 17.64
C VAL A 646 -8.88 -17.48 18.60
N GLU A 647 -8.78 -17.68 19.91
CA GLU A 647 -9.02 -16.62 20.89
C GLU A 647 -8.04 -15.45 20.68
N LEU A 648 -6.75 -15.73 20.51
CA LEU A 648 -5.75 -14.69 20.17
C LEU A 648 -5.98 -14.04 18.80
N LEU A 649 -6.55 -14.78 17.83
CA LEU A 649 -6.97 -14.24 16.53
C LEU A 649 -8.13 -13.24 16.66
N GLY A 650 -9.05 -13.48 17.59
CA GLY A 650 -10.21 -12.62 17.87
C GLY A 650 -9.88 -11.40 18.73
N SER A 651 -9.26 -11.61 19.90
CA SER A 651 -9.05 -10.56 20.92
C SER A 651 -7.59 -10.10 21.10
N GLY A 652 -6.66 -10.60 20.31
CA GLY A 652 -5.24 -10.21 20.38
C GLY A 652 -4.93 -8.82 19.84
N THR A 653 -3.73 -8.34 20.16
CA THR A 653 -3.10 -7.18 19.50
C THR A 653 -2.95 -7.43 17.99
N PRO A 654 -2.71 -6.41 17.15
CA PRO A 654 -2.41 -6.62 15.72
C PRO A 654 -1.25 -7.60 15.47
N ARG A 655 -0.27 -7.66 16.39
CA ARG A 655 0.80 -8.66 16.38
C ARG A 655 0.29 -10.05 16.78
N GLY A 656 -0.46 -10.17 17.88
CA GLY A 656 -1.04 -11.43 18.34
C GLY A 656 -1.93 -12.08 17.27
N LYS A 657 -2.77 -11.29 16.60
CA LYS A 657 -3.59 -11.75 15.48
C LYS A 657 -2.72 -12.27 14.32
N LYS A 658 -1.64 -11.57 13.98
CA LYS A 658 -0.68 -11.95 12.92
C LYS A 658 0.08 -13.24 13.23
N ASP A 659 0.57 -13.39 14.45
CA ASP A 659 1.31 -14.58 14.88
C ASP A 659 0.35 -15.78 15.00
N ALA A 660 -0.86 -15.58 15.52
CA ALA A 660 -1.95 -16.57 15.53
C ALA A 660 -2.38 -17.02 14.12
N ALA A 661 -2.66 -16.08 13.20
CA ALA A 661 -3.00 -16.40 11.82
C ALA A 661 -1.89 -17.16 11.09
N THR A 662 -0.62 -16.85 11.39
CA THR A 662 0.54 -17.51 10.80
C THR A 662 0.72 -18.94 11.36
N ALA A 663 0.47 -19.16 12.65
CA ALA A 663 0.40 -20.50 13.23
C ALA A 663 -0.76 -21.33 12.65
N LEU A 664 -1.97 -20.77 12.62
CA LEU A 664 -3.16 -21.42 12.07
C LEU A 664 -3.01 -21.75 10.58
N PHE A 665 -2.38 -20.87 9.79
CA PHE A 665 -2.01 -21.15 8.39
C PHE A 665 -1.17 -22.43 8.29
N ASN A 666 -0.06 -22.51 9.02
CA ASN A 666 0.84 -23.66 8.89
C ASN A 666 0.23 -24.96 9.47
N LEU A 667 -0.56 -24.86 10.53
CA LEU A 667 -1.34 -25.98 11.08
C LEU A 667 -2.42 -26.48 10.11
N SER A 668 -3.09 -25.57 9.38
CA SER A 668 -4.16 -25.88 8.41
C SER A 668 -3.70 -26.64 7.15
N ILE A 669 -2.39 -26.74 6.93
CA ILE A 669 -1.83 -27.58 5.85
C ILE A 669 -2.15 -29.06 6.13
N PHE A 670 -2.12 -29.48 7.40
CA PHE A 670 -2.47 -30.84 7.81
C PHE A 670 -4.00 -31.03 7.84
N HIS A 671 -4.50 -32.10 7.22
CA HIS A 671 -5.93 -32.23 6.91
C HIS A 671 -6.81 -32.28 8.17
N GLU A 672 -6.47 -33.11 9.15
CA GLU A 672 -7.25 -33.30 10.37
C GLU A 672 -7.25 -32.07 11.30
N ASN A 673 -6.34 -31.11 11.10
CA ASN A 673 -6.35 -29.85 11.83
C ASN A 673 -7.40 -28.87 11.26
N LYS A 674 -7.75 -28.97 9.97
CA LYS A 674 -8.72 -28.06 9.32
C LYS A 674 -10.09 -28.11 10.01
N ALA A 675 -10.57 -29.32 10.32
CA ALA A 675 -11.84 -29.50 11.02
C ALA A 675 -11.83 -28.84 12.40
N ARG A 676 -10.75 -29.02 13.18
CA ARG A 676 -10.56 -28.38 14.49
C ARG A 676 -10.52 -26.85 14.41
N ILE A 677 -9.86 -26.30 13.38
CA ILE A 677 -9.77 -24.85 13.14
C ILE A 677 -11.16 -24.26 12.83
N VAL A 678 -11.98 -24.96 12.02
CA VAL A 678 -13.38 -24.56 11.75
C VAL A 678 -14.23 -24.66 13.01
N GLN A 679 -14.15 -25.78 13.74
CA GLN A 679 -14.90 -26.03 14.98
C GLN A 679 -14.57 -25.02 16.10
N ALA A 680 -13.35 -24.48 16.12
CA ALA A 680 -12.93 -23.44 17.05
C ALA A 680 -13.45 -22.03 16.70
N GLY A 681 -14.20 -21.85 15.60
CA GLY A 681 -14.74 -20.55 15.20
C GLY A 681 -13.73 -19.62 14.51
N ALA A 682 -12.67 -20.17 13.89
CA ALA A 682 -11.64 -19.36 13.23
C ALA A 682 -12.18 -18.55 12.05
N VAL A 683 -13.20 -19.05 11.35
CA VAL A 683 -13.61 -18.53 10.03
C VAL A 683 -14.13 -17.09 10.10
N ARG A 684 -14.96 -16.74 11.09
CA ARG A 684 -15.45 -15.36 11.27
C ARG A 684 -14.30 -14.37 11.45
N HIS A 685 -13.39 -14.67 12.37
CA HIS A 685 -12.19 -13.86 12.64
C HIS A 685 -11.23 -13.79 11.44
N LEU A 686 -11.18 -14.82 10.60
CA LEU A 686 -10.40 -14.80 9.35
C LEU A 686 -11.06 -13.90 8.29
N VAL A 687 -12.39 -13.86 8.20
CA VAL A 687 -13.11 -12.92 7.31
C VAL A 687 -12.96 -11.47 7.82
N GLU A 688 -13.07 -11.23 9.13
CA GLU A 688 -12.75 -9.93 9.76
C GLU A 688 -11.32 -9.46 9.41
N LEU A 689 -10.36 -10.37 9.31
CA LEU A 689 -8.95 -10.09 8.96
C LEU A 689 -8.66 -10.00 7.45
N MET A 690 -9.69 -10.02 6.61
CA MET A 690 -9.58 -9.72 5.17
C MET A 690 -9.82 -8.25 4.82
N ASP A 691 -10.19 -7.41 5.80
CA ASP A 691 -10.12 -5.95 5.68
C ASP A 691 -8.68 -5.51 5.31
N PRO A 692 -8.48 -4.75 4.21
CA PRO A 692 -7.17 -4.17 3.87
C PRO A 692 -6.51 -3.38 5.01
N ALA A 693 -7.28 -2.69 5.86
CA ALA A 693 -6.78 -1.94 7.00
C ALA A 693 -6.16 -2.84 8.10
N ALA A 694 -6.54 -4.12 8.15
CA ALA A 694 -5.91 -5.09 9.05
C ALA A 694 -4.52 -5.56 8.56
N GLY A 695 -4.14 -5.27 7.30
CA GLY A 695 -2.83 -5.64 6.73
C GLY A 695 -2.58 -7.16 6.61
N MET A 696 -3.64 -7.96 6.69
CA MET A 696 -3.59 -9.41 6.97
C MET A 696 -4.18 -10.30 5.86
N VAL A 697 -4.80 -9.68 4.85
CA VAL A 697 -5.58 -10.30 3.77
C VAL A 697 -4.93 -11.55 3.17
N ASP A 698 -3.69 -11.43 2.67
CA ASP A 698 -2.93 -12.54 2.05
C ASP A 698 -2.78 -13.76 2.97
N LYS A 699 -2.72 -13.54 4.28
CA LYS A 699 -2.62 -14.61 5.30
C LYS A 699 -3.98 -15.23 5.54
N ALA A 700 -4.99 -14.41 5.82
CA ALA A 700 -6.35 -14.85 6.11
C ALA A 700 -6.95 -15.68 4.96
N VAL A 701 -6.85 -15.18 3.73
CA VAL A 701 -7.31 -15.85 2.51
C VAL A 701 -6.58 -17.18 2.30
N ALA A 702 -5.29 -17.28 2.64
CA ALA A 702 -4.54 -18.53 2.55
C ALA A 702 -5.03 -19.59 3.56
N VAL A 703 -5.44 -19.18 4.78
CA VAL A 703 -6.11 -20.09 5.71
C VAL A 703 -7.47 -20.51 5.17
N LEU A 704 -8.31 -19.56 4.72
CA LEU A 704 -9.63 -19.88 4.17
C LEU A 704 -9.57 -20.79 2.94
N ALA A 705 -8.58 -20.62 2.05
CA ALA A 705 -8.36 -21.53 0.92
C ALA A 705 -8.00 -22.95 1.37
N ASN A 706 -7.21 -23.12 2.44
CA ASN A 706 -6.95 -24.43 3.04
C ASN A 706 -8.22 -25.04 3.67
N LEU A 707 -9.02 -24.24 4.39
CA LEU A 707 -10.26 -24.71 5.03
C LEU A 707 -11.36 -25.02 4.00
N ALA A 708 -11.42 -24.31 2.87
CA ALA A 708 -12.35 -24.58 1.77
C ALA A 708 -12.15 -25.95 1.12
N THR A 709 -11.08 -26.69 1.43
CA THR A 709 -10.92 -28.08 0.97
C THR A 709 -11.81 -29.08 1.72
N ILE A 710 -12.29 -28.77 2.93
CA ILE A 710 -13.17 -29.65 3.73
C ILE A 710 -14.64 -29.19 3.70
N PRO A 711 -15.64 -30.08 3.90
CA PRO A 711 -17.06 -29.71 3.82
C PRO A 711 -17.50 -28.68 4.86
N GLU A 712 -17.00 -28.79 6.08
CA GLU A 712 -17.31 -27.92 7.22
C GLU A 712 -16.77 -26.51 6.95
N GLY A 713 -15.55 -26.41 6.44
CA GLY A 713 -14.91 -25.15 6.07
C GLY A 713 -15.63 -24.45 4.92
N ARG A 714 -16.07 -25.18 3.89
CA ARG A 714 -16.92 -24.63 2.81
C ARG A 714 -18.22 -24.03 3.37
N THR A 715 -18.88 -24.76 4.26
CA THR A 715 -20.15 -24.32 4.88
C THR A 715 -19.93 -23.08 5.76
N ALA A 716 -18.89 -23.08 6.59
CA ALA A 716 -18.56 -21.94 7.45
C ALA A 716 -18.19 -20.69 6.63
N ILE A 717 -17.35 -20.80 5.60
CA ILE A 717 -16.95 -19.64 4.76
C ILE A 717 -18.16 -19.00 4.06
N GLY A 718 -19.14 -19.80 3.63
CA GLY A 718 -20.37 -19.29 3.03
C GLY A 718 -21.37 -18.69 4.03
N HIS A 719 -21.33 -19.08 5.31
CA HIS A 719 -22.20 -18.52 6.36
C HIS A 719 -21.60 -17.29 7.05
N GLU A 720 -20.29 -17.26 7.29
CA GLU A 720 -19.57 -16.14 7.95
C GLU A 720 -19.26 -14.98 6.97
N GLY A 721 -20.05 -14.79 5.92
CA GLY A 721 -19.91 -13.67 4.97
C GLY A 721 -18.62 -13.67 4.13
N GLY A 722 -17.89 -14.78 4.03
CA GLY A 722 -16.59 -14.81 3.34
C GLY A 722 -16.66 -14.69 1.81
N ILE A 723 -17.82 -14.94 1.18
CA ILE A 723 -17.96 -14.95 -0.29
C ILE A 723 -17.72 -13.55 -0.92
N PRO A 724 -18.41 -12.47 -0.52
CA PRO A 724 -18.14 -11.12 -1.04
C PRO A 724 -16.67 -10.72 -0.94
N VAL A 725 -16.06 -10.87 0.24
CA VAL A 725 -14.67 -10.44 0.49
C VAL A 725 -13.65 -11.31 -0.26
N LEU A 726 -13.95 -12.59 -0.51
CA LEU A 726 -13.15 -13.42 -1.42
C LEU A 726 -13.22 -12.93 -2.87
N VAL A 727 -14.37 -12.41 -3.33
CA VAL A 727 -14.51 -11.84 -4.68
C VAL A 727 -13.79 -10.50 -4.79
N GLU A 728 -13.89 -9.63 -3.78
CA GLU A 728 -13.11 -8.40 -3.67
C GLU A 728 -11.60 -8.68 -3.75
N VAL A 729 -11.11 -9.72 -3.05
CA VAL A 729 -9.69 -10.11 -3.13
C VAL A 729 -9.29 -10.59 -4.53
N VAL A 730 -10.17 -11.20 -5.32
CA VAL A 730 -9.88 -11.52 -6.74
C VAL A 730 -9.71 -10.25 -7.58
N GLU A 731 -10.43 -9.16 -7.26
CA GLU A 731 -10.30 -7.88 -7.96
C GLU A 731 -9.12 -7.01 -7.48
N LEU A 732 -8.91 -6.88 -6.17
CA LEU A 732 -8.00 -5.87 -5.60
C LEU A 732 -6.75 -6.46 -4.92
N GLY A 733 -6.79 -7.73 -4.51
CA GLY A 733 -5.76 -8.36 -3.69
C GLY A 733 -4.40 -8.57 -4.37
N SER A 734 -3.42 -9.03 -3.59
CA SER A 734 -2.08 -9.36 -4.11
C SER A 734 -2.13 -10.51 -5.13
N ALA A 735 -1.07 -10.72 -5.91
CA ALA A 735 -0.97 -11.88 -6.80
C ALA A 735 -1.12 -13.24 -6.07
N ARG A 736 -0.82 -13.31 -4.76
CA ARG A 736 -1.05 -14.49 -3.91
C ARG A 736 -2.46 -14.51 -3.32
N GLY A 737 -2.97 -13.36 -2.87
CA GLY A 737 -4.37 -13.21 -2.44
C GLY A 737 -5.33 -13.67 -3.54
N LYS A 738 -5.15 -13.17 -4.77
CA LYS A 738 -5.93 -13.56 -5.95
C LYS A 738 -5.84 -15.05 -6.29
N GLU A 739 -4.66 -15.67 -6.16
CA GLU A 739 -4.47 -17.12 -6.36
C GLU A 739 -5.27 -17.95 -5.34
N ASN A 740 -5.14 -17.60 -4.06
CA ASN A 740 -5.81 -18.30 -2.95
C ASN A 740 -7.33 -18.06 -2.95
N ALA A 741 -7.79 -16.85 -3.24
CA ALA A 741 -9.20 -16.52 -3.31
C ALA A 741 -9.90 -17.24 -4.46
N ALA A 742 -9.31 -17.24 -5.66
CA ALA A 742 -9.83 -18.01 -6.79
C ALA A 742 -9.86 -19.53 -6.50
N ALA A 743 -8.90 -20.05 -5.72
CA ALA A 743 -8.91 -21.44 -5.26
C ALA A 743 -10.04 -21.72 -4.25
N ALA A 744 -10.28 -20.83 -3.28
CA ALA A 744 -11.37 -20.96 -2.30
C ALA A 744 -12.75 -20.90 -2.99
N LEU A 745 -12.97 -19.89 -3.84
CA LEU A 745 -14.19 -19.74 -4.63
C LEU A 745 -14.46 -20.94 -5.53
N LEU A 746 -13.42 -21.54 -6.14
CA LEU A 746 -13.58 -22.75 -6.94
C LEU A 746 -14.11 -23.94 -6.11
N GLN A 747 -13.60 -24.15 -4.89
CA GLN A 747 -14.09 -25.22 -4.00
C GLN A 747 -15.54 -24.98 -3.54
N LEU A 748 -15.90 -23.72 -3.25
CA LEU A 748 -17.26 -23.34 -2.86
C LEU A 748 -18.25 -23.61 -4.01
N CYS A 749 -17.96 -23.10 -5.21
CA CYS A 749 -18.85 -23.20 -6.37
C CYS A 749 -19.03 -24.63 -6.89
N THR A 750 -17.96 -25.44 -6.92
CA THR A 750 -18.03 -26.86 -7.37
C THR A 750 -18.75 -27.77 -6.38
N THR A 751 -18.92 -27.35 -5.13
CA THR A 751 -19.64 -28.12 -4.09
C THR A 751 -21.09 -27.70 -3.95
N SER A 752 -21.39 -26.41 -4.10
CA SER A 752 -22.68 -25.83 -3.70
C SER A 752 -23.21 -24.89 -4.77
N ASN A 753 -24.34 -25.25 -5.39
CA ASN A 753 -25.04 -24.36 -6.31
C ASN A 753 -25.49 -23.06 -5.62
N ARG A 754 -25.83 -23.07 -4.32
CA ARG A 754 -26.14 -21.86 -3.53
C ARG A 754 -24.96 -20.90 -3.50
N PHE A 755 -23.76 -21.40 -3.18
CA PHE A 755 -22.55 -20.57 -3.16
C PHE A 755 -22.14 -20.16 -4.58
N CYS A 756 -22.33 -21.03 -5.59
CA CYS A 756 -22.11 -20.68 -6.99
C CYS A 756 -23.01 -19.53 -7.47
N SER A 757 -24.29 -19.52 -7.08
CA SER A 757 -25.22 -18.42 -7.36
C SER A 757 -24.78 -17.13 -6.65
N GLN A 758 -24.38 -17.22 -5.38
CA GLN A 758 -23.91 -16.05 -4.64
C GLN A 758 -22.63 -15.45 -5.27
N VAL A 759 -21.62 -16.26 -5.57
CA VAL A 759 -20.37 -15.78 -6.24
C VAL A 759 -20.65 -15.14 -7.60
N LEU A 760 -21.72 -15.53 -8.30
CA LEU A 760 -22.17 -14.88 -9.53
C LEU A 760 -22.95 -13.57 -9.27
N GLN A 761 -23.63 -13.45 -8.13
CA GLN A 761 -24.32 -12.23 -7.68
C GLN A 761 -23.33 -11.16 -7.20
N GLU A 762 -22.26 -11.55 -6.48
CA GLU A 762 -21.13 -10.66 -6.11
C GLU A 762 -20.28 -10.21 -7.33
N GLY A 763 -20.71 -10.48 -8.57
CA GLY A 763 -20.06 -9.95 -9.76
C GLY A 763 -18.70 -10.57 -10.12
N ALA A 764 -18.34 -11.75 -9.59
CA ALA A 764 -16.97 -12.30 -9.73
C ALA A 764 -16.45 -12.54 -11.16
N VAL A 765 -17.29 -12.47 -12.20
CA VAL A 765 -16.93 -12.84 -13.57
C VAL A 765 -15.85 -11.93 -14.20
N PRO A 766 -15.96 -10.58 -14.23
CA PRO A 766 -14.91 -9.74 -14.81
C PRO A 766 -13.56 -9.84 -14.05
N PRO A 767 -13.50 -9.83 -12.70
CA PRO A 767 -12.26 -10.10 -11.96
C PRO A 767 -11.62 -11.45 -12.31
N LEU A 768 -12.40 -12.53 -12.42
CA LEU A 768 -11.89 -13.85 -12.83
C LEU A 768 -11.42 -13.86 -14.29
N VAL A 769 -12.10 -13.15 -15.20
CA VAL A 769 -11.65 -13.01 -16.60
C VAL A 769 -10.32 -12.26 -16.67
N ALA A 770 -10.15 -11.16 -15.93
CA ALA A 770 -8.87 -10.46 -15.84
C ALA A 770 -7.78 -11.38 -15.26
N LEU A 771 -8.06 -12.07 -14.15
CA LEU A 771 -7.12 -13.00 -13.51
C LEU A 771 -6.69 -14.16 -14.44
N SER A 772 -7.60 -14.65 -15.29
CA SER A 772 -7.32 -15.67 -16.30
C SER A 772 -6.32 -15.23 -17.38
N GLN A 773 -6.09 -13.92 -17.53
CA GLN A 773 -5.20 -13.32 -18.53
C GLN A 773 -3.92 -12.72 -17.91
N SER A 774 -4.00 -12.05 -16.75
CA SER A 774 -2.86 -11.36 -16.11
C SER A 774 -2.26 -12.09 -14.90
N GLY A 775 -2.95 -13.06 -14.30
CA GLY A 775 -2.53 -13.74 -13.06
C GLY A 775 -1.29 -14.65 -13.14
N THR A 776 -0.90 -15.19 -11.98
CA THR A 776 0.09 -16.27 -11.85
C THR A 776 -0.36 -17.52 -12.63
N PRO A 777 0.53 -18.46 -12.99
CA PRO A 777 0.14 -19.68 -13.70
C PRO A 777 -0.97 -20.48 -13.00
N ARG A 778 -0.94 -20.54 -11.66
CA ARG A 778 -1.95 -21.21 -10.83
C ARG A 778 -3.24 -20.38 -10.71
N ALA A 779 -3.13 -19.07 -10.50
CA ALA A 779 -4.30 -18.20 -10.46
C ALA A 779 -5.08 -18.25 -11.79
N LYS A 780 -4.36 -18.30 -12.92
CA LYS A 780 -4.92 -18.54 -14.26
C LYS A 780 -5.63 -19.87 -14.35
N GLU A 781 -4.98 -20.97 -13.95
CA GLU A 781 -5.58 -22.31 -13.91
C GLU A 781 -6.89 -22.34 -13.10
N LYS A 782 -6.91 -21.75 -11.89
CA LYS A 782 -8.12 -21.73 -11.04
C LYS A 782 -9.21 -20.82 -11.59
N ALA A 783 -8.85 -19.63 -12.08
CA ALA A 783 -9.81 -18.72 -12.72
C ALA A 783 -10.44 -19.33 -13.99
N GLN A 784 -9.63 -19.96 -14.85
CA GLN A 784 -10.12 -20.66 -16.05
C GLN A 784 -11.00 -21.88 -15.70
N SER A 785 -10.66 -22.61 -14.63
CA SER A 785 -11.49 -23.71 -14.12
C SER A 785 -12.85 -23.21 -13.65
N LEU A 786 -12.89 -22.12 -12.87
CA LEU A 786 -14.12 -21.55 -12.33
C LEU A 786 -15.00 -20.91 -13.42
N LEU A 787 -14.40 -20.19 -14.37
CA LEU A 787 -15.12 -19.65 -15.53
C LEU A 787 -15.70 -20.76 -16.43
N THR A 788 -14.98 -21.88 -16.59
CA THR A 788 -15.46 -23.06 -17.32
C THR A 788 -16.64 -23.71 -16.58
N TYR A 789 -16.56 -23.83 -15.26
CA TYR A 789 -17.66 -24.34 -14.42
C TYR A 789 -18.93 -23.48 -14.55
N PHE A 790 -18.81 -22.15 -14.47
CA PHE A 790 -19.92 -21.22 -14.70
C PHE A 790 -20.55 -21.36 -16.10
N ARG A 791 -19.74 -21.63 -17.14
CA ARG A 791 -20.25 -21.94 -18.48
C ARG A 791 -21.03 -23.25 -18.51
N SER A 792 -20.52 -24.33 -17.90
CA SER A 792 -21.22 -25.61 -17.87
C SER A 792 -22.57 -25.54 -17.15
N GLN A 793 -22.64 -24.81 -16.03
CA GLN A 793 -23.90 -24.60 -15.27
C GLN A 793 -24.96 -23.88 -16.12
N ARG A 794 -24.59 -22.87 -16.92
CA ARG A 794 -25.52 -22.19 -17.83
C ARG A 794 -26.07 -23.12 -18.92
N HIS A 795 -25.25 -23.99 -19.50
CA HIS A 795 -25.70 -24.92 -20.54
C HIS A 795 -26.55 -26.07 -19.98
N GLY A 796 -26.26 -26.54 -18.75
CA GLY A 796 -27.06 -27.57 -18.08
C GLY A 796 -28.51 -27.14 -17.82
N ASN A 797 -28.73 -25.88 -17.45
CA ASN A 797 -30.09 -25.35 -17.24
C ASN A 797 -30.83 -25.00 -18.53
N ALA A 798 -30.12 -24.68 -19.63
CA ALA A 798 -30.74 -24.38 -20.92
C ALA A 798 -31.36 -25.61 -21.62
N GLY A 799 -30.99 -26.83 -21.20
CA GLY A 799 -31.52 -28.09 -21.75
C GLY A 799 -32.73 -28.68 -21.01
N ARG A 800 -33.44 -27.89 -20.20
CA ARG A 800 -34.62 -28.32 -19.41
C ARG A 800 -35.75 -27.28 -19.36
N GLY A 801 -35.82 -26.40 -20.38
CA GLY A 801 -36.95 -25.50 -20.62
C GLY A 801 -37.88 -26.03 -21.68
#